data_AF-A0A1C1CE12-F1
#
_entry.id   AF-A0A1C1CE12-F1
#
_cell.length_a   1.000
_cell.length_b   1.000
_cell.length_c   1.000
_cell.angle_alpha   90.00
_cell.angle_beta   90.00
_cell.angle_gamma   90.00
#
_symmetry.space_group_name_H-M   'P 1'
#
loop_
_entity.id
_entity.type
_entity.pdbx_description
1 polymer ?
#
loop_
_entity_poly.entity_id
_entity_poly.type
_entity_poly.pdbx_seq_one_letter_code
_entity_poly.pdbx_strand_id
1 'polypeptide(L)'
;MDPYPAPSLTADALRKRRYRGETVMRVQSQFRNTGGSSSQVFNPKPLSAPITAPFSFETSKFSLRGPFQTPEQVAPRPTKRARVAPVTFLNATVDCTKDGRRITFKSDTTESTSVESSSDNTLLPAKTVEKGYRTRLGPSHPVKLSSKIYADVWIRILSFCEPKFLLEAKTIDKFRYGLLSEHSVIWKESRLNYYGPDMPDCPKNLTEQQYVELMAGRGCQNSRCAKGDTHKVHWNFRVRLCSGCLAQKIMRVEELSSRRQYFLPNTGYELNSANGLALWELLPLARLDGRDLHPLKIDEASNNWALGQGNPRRFRFLMSSYAKLESEFKQLDISGAGDEVIKAWADMKHEETMEVMTHAIKLESWCKQHILHKHTTEAQDLRQIRASYFEARALELSPPMEKRVLHKMADFQKALKIRAQPTGRSWDALRRKIEPYRSHAEQVLEFELVMESFLDPLPQVKLFKELHERRHRRKGSQRTYQPEQEYVLRLGRAEFDRCIKNHVADEDLLLLCLKNVFDTYSTLNHRPYGFNFDGTFGTYRLSLDDARMIVEDVIEKQIPRNSSRGRVVFPNLRCRGCRRTDYVRSFSFVQAFEHILEKHARHVGEGLEFYQFARPYPKTYNSWTSPDDDAIAFKFPWYTTFWPRTLPLVPRHCEPSKMEHWHPAVPTDFVQVKKPPNLSPFGGRRPCDTGNPDDAFAKNLIFASEKLYGLALDGPCQLKIALKFALDLYAKKHTSEPPVSNIITCLDLLRTVNPRIDLRFGCGICGTEDKVYRSLRQTKYRKAVEQLEKHWTRKHHGGSISWTKGMIQLPTESEVWLQIVASDKKLRTEQAALVQREMTRHKDIKKRAHAKANAILQQRAAQEVFDELFPQQQ
;
A
#
# COMPACT_ATOMS: atom_id res chain seq x y z
N MET A 1 56.30 30.27 37.25
CA MET A 1 55.62 29.07 37.75
C MET A 1 54.57 28.69 36.73
N ASP A 2 54.87 27.68 35.93
CA ASP A 2 54.25 27.35 34.64
C ASP A 2 52.76 26.99 34.70
N PRO A 3 52.03 27.18 33.59
CA PRO A 3 50.57 27.17 33.58
C PRO A 3 49.99 25.74 33.60
N TYR A 4 49.00 25.57 34.48
CA TYR A 4 48.21 24.36 34.63
C TYR A 4 47.50 23.95 33.31
N PRO A 5 47.48 22.64 32.97
CA PRO A 5 46.90 22.15 31.74
C PRO A 5 45.36 22.13 31.79
N ALA A 6 44.73 22.59 30.71
CA ALA A 6 43.29 22.59 30.53
C ALA A 6 42.74 21.14 30.46
N PRO A 7 41.58 20.85 31.08
CA PRO A 7 41.03 19.51 31.14
C PRO A 7 40.52 19.05 29.77
N SER A 8 40.95 17.83 29.43
CA SER A 8 40.54 17.07 28.26
C SER A 8 39.02 16.85 28.22
N LEU A 9 38.40 17.39 27.17
CA LEU A 9 36.98 17.25 26.87
C LEU A 9 36.65 15.80 26.48
N THR A 10 36.29 14.98 27.46
CA THR A 10 35.72 13.64 27.20
C THR A 10 34.32 13.77 26.60
N ALA A 11 34.08 13.03 25.52
CA ALA A 11 32.90 13.08 24.64
C ALA A 11 31.52 12.76 25.28
N ASP A 12 31.44 12.56 26.59
CA ASP A 12 30.19 12.26 27.29
C ASP A 12 29.34 13.49 27.64
N ALA A 13 29.85 14.72 27.41
CA ALA A 13 29.14 15.95 27.76
C ALA A 13 28.00 16.37 26.80
N LEU A 14 27.79 15.68 25.66
CA LEU A 14 26.76 16.02 24.66
C LEU A 14 25.49 15.17 24.73
N ARG A 15 25.21 14.52 25.87
CA ARG A 15 23.86 13.97 26.11
C ARG A 15 22.86 15.13 26.18
N LYS A 16 21.90 15.15 25.23
CA LYS A 16 20.75 16.07 25.14
C LYS A 16 20.29 16.52 26.54
N ARG A 17 20.64 17.74 26.94
CA ARG A 17 20.24 18.34 28.22
C ARG A 17 18.71 18.35 28.29
N ARG A 18 18.15 17.70 29.31
CA ARG A 18 16.70 17.56 29.54
C ARG A 18 16.20 18.75 30.36
N TYR A 19 15.02 19.25 29.99
CA TYR A 19 14.34 20.41 30.55
C TYR A 19 13.88 20.20 32.01
N ARG A 20 14.06 21.22 32.87
CA ARG A 20 13.15 21.56 33.98
C ARG A 20 12.29 22.72 33.48
N GLY A 21 10.98 22.64 33.64
CA GLY A 21 10.06 23.72 33.27
C GLY A 21 8.82 23.19 32.57
N GLU A 22 7.71 23.24 33.31
CA GLU A 22 6.29 23.18 32.92
C GLU A 22 5.79 22.03 32.04
N THR A 23 4.57 21.61 32.36
CA THR A 23 3.95 20.31 32.09
C THR A 23 3.67 20.05 30.60
N VAL A 24 4.70 19.76 29.81
CA VAL A 24 4.52 18.91 28.63
C VAL A 24 4.34 17.49 29.12
N MET A 25 3.20 16.86 28.78
CA MET A 25 2.84 15.50 29.20
C MET A 25 4.06 14.58 29.23
N ARG A 26 4.56 14.32 30.43
CA ARG A 26 5.63 13.37 30.66
C ARG A 26 5.03 12.00 30.39
N VAL A 27 5.46 11.36 29.30
CA VAL A 27 5.05 9.99 28.97
C VAL A 27 5.62 9.05 30.04
N GLN A 28 4.85 8.80 31.10
CA GLN A 28 5.21 7.87 32.17
C GLN A 28 4.97 6.42 31.71
N SER A 29 5.77 5.49 32.24
CA SER A 29 5.60 4.05 32.02
C SER A 29 4.29 3.56 32.66
N GLN A 30 3.61 2.65 31.96
CA GLN A 30 2.31 2.07 32.35
C GLN A 30 2.31 1.61 33.82
N PHE A 31 1.42 2.19 34.63
CA PHE A 31 1.14 1.74 35.99
C PHE A 31 0.17 0.55 35.95
N ARG A 32 0.44 -0.50 36.75
CA ARG A 32 -0.45 -1.64 37.00
C ARG A 32 -1.56 -1.18 37.95
N ASN A 33 -2.81 -1.16 37.49
CA ASN A 33 -3.97 -1.00 38.37
C ASN A 33 -4.26 -2.34 39.06
N THR A 34 -3.88 -2.44 40.33
CA THR A 34 -4.35 -3.47 41.27
C THR A 34 -5.46 -2.86 42.12
N GLY A 35 -6.72 -3.16 41.81
CA GLY A 35 -7.86 -2.78 42.65
C GLY A 35 -9.10 -2.38 41.85
N GLY A 36 -10.20 -3.13 42.04
CA GLY A 36 -11.50 -2.78 41.48
C GLY A 36 -12.46 -3.97 41.47
N SER A 37 -13.13 -4.17 42.61
CA SER A 37 -14.15 -5.19 42.89
C SER A 37 -15.56 -4.72 42.51
N SER A 38 -16.38 -5.71 42.14
CA SER A 38 -17.84 -5.86 42.22
C SER A 38 -18.79 -4.80 41.63
N SER A 39 -19.47 -5.29 40.60
CA SER A 39 -20.71 -4.90 39.95
C SER A 39 -21.89 -4.52 40.87
N GLN A 40 -22.65 -3.51 40.47
CA GLN A 40 -24.09 -3.44 40.71
C GLN A 40 -24.83 -3.23 39.38
N VAL A 41 -25.89 -4.02 39.22
CA VAL A 41 -26.70 -4.19 38.01
C VAL A 41 -27.90 -3.26 38.12
N PHE A 42 -28.07 -2.34 37.16
CA PHE A 42 -29.32 -1.60 36.98
C PHE A 42 -30.05 -2.08 35.72
N ASN A 43 -31.28 -2.52 35.94
CA ASN A 43 -32.27 -2.99 34.97
C ASN A 43 -32.96 -1.79 34.28
N PRO A 44 -32.89 -1.63 32.95
CA PRO A 44 -33.72 -0.67 32.23
C PRO A 44 -35.00 -1.35 31.68
N LYS A 45 -36.16 -0.86 32.09
CA LYS A 45 -37.47 -1.17 31.48
C LYS A 45 -37.67 -0.34 30.18
N PRO A 46 -38.45 -0.85 29.20
CA PRO A 46 -38.46 -0.34 27.84
C PRO A 46 -39.57 0.68 27.58
N LEU A 47 -39.30 1.67 26.74
CA LEU A 47 -40.30 2.53 26.12
C LEU A 47 -40.19 2.47 24.59
N SER A 48 -41.37 2.39 24.02
CA SER A 48 -41.81 2.00 22.69
C SER A 48 -41.54 3.02 21.57
N ALA A 49 -41.45 2.47 20.34
CA ALA A 49 -41.57 3.15 19.05
C ALA A 49 -42.91 3.91 18.89
N PRO A 50 -42.99 4.92 18.02
CA PRO A 50 -43.46 4.78 16.63
C PRO A 50 -42.75 5.78 15.66
N ILE A 51 -42.94 5.90 14.34
CA ILE A 51 -43.62 5.21 13.23
C ILE A 51 -43.00 5.82 11.95
N THR A 52 -42.90 4.98 10.94
CA THR A 52 -42.46 5.22 9.57
C THR A 52 -43.58 5.83 8.71
N ALA A 53 -43.26 6.72 7.77
CA ALA A 53 -44.11 7.01 6.59
C ALA A 53 -43.26 7.62 5.43
N PRO A 54 -43.69 7.48 4.16
CA PRO A 54 -42.78 7.24 3.02
C PRO A 54 -42.83 8.26 1.86
N PHE A 55 -41.81 8.16 1.00
CA PHE A 55 -41.76 8.33 -0.47
C PHE A 55 -42.68 9.33 -1.21
N SER A 56 -42.04 10.17 -2.04
CA SER A 56 -42.55 10.57 -3.37
C SER A 56 -41.38 10.89 -4.31
N PHE A 57 -41.43 10.34 -5.53
CA PHE A 57 -40.52 10.58 -6.65
C PHE A 57 -41.32 11.26 -7.76
N GLU A 58 -40.84 12.40 -8.27
CA GLU A 58 -41.36 13.00 -9.50
C GLU A 58 -40.34 12.84 -10.63
N THR A 59 -40.75 12.09 -11.65
CA THR A 59 -40.18 12.05 -12.98
C THR A 59 -40.88 13.09 -13.85
N SER A 60 -40.12 13.91 -14.58
CA SER A 60 -40.67 14.64 -15.73
C SER A 60 -39.69 14.66 -16.90
N LYS A 61 -40.27 14.67 -18.09
CA LYS A 61 -39.84 13.97 -19.31
C LYS A 61 -40.00 14.94 -20.50
N PHE A 62 -39.10 14.84 -21.49
CA PHE A 62 -39.19 15.36 -22.87
C PHE A 62 -39.17 16.91 -23.03
N SER A 63 -38.47 17.50 -24.00
CA SER A 63 -38.63 17.28 -25.44
C SER A 63 -37.53 18.00 -26.24
N LEU A 64 -37.17 17.43 -27.39
CA LEU A 64 -36.28 17.94 -28.43
C LEU A 64 -37.12 18.51 -29.58
N ARG A 65 -36.75 19.68 -30.10
CA ARG A 65 -37.08 20.13 -31.47
C ARG A 65 -35.92 20.92 -32.06
N GLY A 66 -35.50 20.51 -33.27
CA GLY A 66 -34.69 21.31 -34.18
C GLY A 66 -35.50 22.47 -34.80
N PRO A 67 -34.88 23.26 -35.70
CA PRO A 67 -34.93 22.86 -37.11
C PRO A 67 -33.65 23.17 -37.94
N PHE A 68 -33.60 22.50 -39.10
CA PHE A 68 -32.66 22.64 -40.20
C PHE A 68 -32.89 23.93 -41.03
N GLN A 69 -31.81 24.55 -41.51
CA GLN A 69 -31.76 25.29 -42.78
C GLN A 69 -30.37 25.13 -43.46
N THR A 70 -30.41 24.85 -44.76
CA THR A 70 -29.36 24.83 -45.81
C THR A 70 -29.44 26.14 -46.64
N PRO A 71 -28.73 26.31 -47.78
CA PRO A 71 -27.28 26.30 -48.04
C PRO A 71 -26.82 27.53 -48.90
N GLU A 72 -25.52 27.90 -48.94
CA GLU A 72 -25.03 28.82 -49.99
C GLU A 72 -23.55 28.66 -50.41
N GLN A 73 -23.40 28.31 -51.70
CA GLN A 73 -22.45 28.70 -52.77
C GLN A 73 -20.92 28.91 -52.57
N VAL A 74 -20.18 27.96 -53.14
CA VAL A 74 -19.13 28.05 -54.21
C VAL A 74 -18.31 29.34 -54.41
N ALA A 75 -16.97 29.19 -54.32
CA ALA A 75 -15.96 29.78 -55.25
C ALA A 75 -14.60 29.01 -55.17
N PRO A 76 -13.71 29.02 -56.20
CA PRO A 76 -12.80 27.91 -56.49
C PRO A 76 -11.27 28.16 -56.36
N ARG A 77 -10.51 27.05 -56.30
CA ARG A 77 -9.06 26.81 -56.59
C ARG A 77 -7.99 27.57 -55.75
N PRO A 78 -6.90 26.89 -55.32
CA PRO A 78 -5.85 26.51 -56.27
C PRO A 78 -5.31 25.07 -56.12
N THR A 79 -5.07 24.48 -57.28
CA THR A 79 -4.35 23.23 -57.53
C THR A 79 -2.85 23.43 -57.39
N LYS A 80 -2.23 22.82 -56.38
CA LYS A 80 -0.82 22.34 -56.37
C LYS A 80 -0.63 21.41 -55.17
N ARG A 81 -1.25 20.22 -55.23
CA ARG A 81 -0.91 19.13 -54.30
C ARG A 81 0.43 18.55 -54.75
N ALA A 82 1.47 18.81 -53.95
CA ALA A 82 2.71 18.06 -54.00
C ALA A 82 2.40 16.57 -54.01
N ARG A 83 3.09 15.80 -54.86
CA ARG A 83 2.99 14.35 -54.94
C ARG A 83 3.21 13.78 -53.53
N VAL A 84 2.12 13.41 -52.86
CA VAL A 84 2.19 12.55 -51.67
C VAL A 84 2.65 11.20 -52.20
N ALA A 85 3.88 10.80 -51.83
CA ALA A 85 4.37 9.46 -52.12
C ALA A 85 3.33 8.46 -51.60
N PRO A 86 3.00 7.39 -52.35
CA PRO A 86 1.99 6.44 -51.94
C PRO A 86 2.33 5.86 -50.57
N VAL A 87 1.38 5.97 -49.65
CA VAL A 87 1.42 5.34 -48.32
C VAL A 87 1.60 3.85 -48.54
N THR A 88 2.83 3.39 -48.36
CA THR A 88 3.16 1.97 -48.50
C THR A 88 2.83 1.33 -47.17
N PHE A 89 1.67 0.69 -47.09
CA PHE A 89 1.30 -0.11 -45.92
C PHE A 89 2.28 -1.27 -45.81
N LEU A 90 3.13 -1.25 -44.77
CA LEU A 90 3.87 -2.42 -44.33
C LEU A 90 2.84 -3.41 -43.78
N ASN A 91 2.28 -4.23 -44.66
CA ASN A 91 1.66 -5.48 -44.24
C ASN A 91 2.74 -6.24 -43.48
N ALA A 92 2.49 -6.49 -42.20
CA ALA A 92 3.36 -7.31 -41.35
C ALA A 92 3.37 -8.74 -41.92
N THR A 93 4.17 -8.96 -42.96
CA THR A 93 4.53 -10.27 -43.45
C THR A 93 5.49 -10.90 -42.43
N VAL A 94 5.39 -12.22 -42.31
CA VAL A 94 5.97 -13.04 -41.25
C VAL A 94 7.50 -12.91 -41.14
N ASP A 95 8.18 -12.30 -42.10
CA ASP A 95 9.64 -12.19 -42.09
C ASP A 95 10.18 -11.14 -41.11
N CYS A 96 9.37 -10.19 -40.61
CA CYS A 96 9.81 -9.31 -39.50
C CYS A 96 9.77 -9.98 -38.12
N THR A 97 9.24 -11.21 -38.00
CA THR A 97 9.13 -11.92 -36.71
C THR A 97 10.14 -13.06 -36.52
N LYS A 98 10.92 -13.41 -37.56
CA LYS A 98 11.85 -14.54 -37.46
C LYS A 98 13.13 -14.21 -36.70
N ASP A 99 13.59 -12.97 -36.71
CA ASP A 99 14.80 -12.58 -35.98
C ASP A 99 14.45 -11.95 -34.63
N GLY A 100 14.02 -12.80 -33.69
CA GLY A 100 13.79 -12.45 -32.28
C GLY A 100 15.08 -12.13 -31.49
N ARG A 101 16.06 -11.44 -32.09
CA ARG A 101 17.20 -10.92 -31.34
C ARG A 101 16.73 -9.74 -30.49
N ARG A 102 16.53 -9.98 -29.19
CA ARG A 102 16.39 -8.94 -28.17
C ARG A 102 17.57 -7.97 -28.36
N ILE A 103 17.30 -6.69 -28.62
CA ILE A 103 18.33 -5.64 -28.59
C ILE A 103 18.75 -5.49 -27.12
N THR A 104 19.69 -6.32 -26.68
CA THR A 104 20.35 -6.18 -25.38
C THR A 104 21.49 -5.18 -25.54
N PHE A 105 21.33 -3.99 -25.00
CA PHE A 105 22.45 -3.08 -24.83
C PHE A 105 23.33 -3.60 -23.70
N LYS A 106 24.58 -3.97 -24.01
CA LYS A 106 25.60 -4.14 -22.97
C LYS A 106 25.76 -2.78 -22.30
N SER A 107 25.42 -2.68 -21.02
CA SER A 107 25.85 -1.55 -20.21
C SER A 107 27.37 -1.56 -20.19
N ASP A 108 28.02 -0.52 -20.73
CA ASP A 108 29.46 -0.33 -20.64
C ASP A 108 29.89 -0.42 -19.18
N THR A 109 30.32 -1.62 -18.79
CA THR A 109 31.07 -1.85 -17.58
C THR A 109 32.49 -1.57 -18.02
N THR A 110 33.07 -0.53 -17.45
CA THR A 110 34.36 0.04 -17.83
C THR A 110 35.45 -1.00 -17.54
N GLU A 111 35.71 -1.90 -18.48
CA GLU A 111 36.85 -2.81 -18.45
C GLU A 111 38.08 -2.04 -18.94
N SER A 112 38.90 -1.65 -17.97
CA SER A 112 40.26 -1.20 -18.21
C SER A 112 41.09 -2.39 -18.69
N THR A 113 41.38 -2.44 -19.99
CA THR A 113 42.45 -3.30 -20.50
C THR A 113 43.37 -2.49 -21.38
N SER A 114 44.63 -2.50 -20.94
CA SER A 114 45.87 -2.08 -21.55
C SER A 114 46.05 -2.57 -22.98
N VAL A 115 46.50 -1.68 -23.87
CA VAL A 115 47.28 -2.02 -25.07
C VAL A 115 48.37 -0.98 -25.27
N GLU A 116 49.57 -1.50 -25.50
CA GLU A 116 50.84 -0.86 -25.80
C GLU A 116 50.90 -0.38 -27.25
N SER A 117 51.51 0.78 -27.50
CA SER A 117 52.38 1.02 -28.67
C SER A 117 52.96 2.45 -28.67
N SER A 118 54.26 2.49 -28.39
CA SER A 118 55.34 3.11 -29.17
C SER A 118 55.42 4.61 -29.51
N SER A 119 56.67 5.09 -29.35
CA SER A 119 57.39 6.21 -29.99
C SER A 119 57.27 7.63 -29.42
N ASP A 120 58.34 7.99 -28.69
CA ASP A 120 59.26 9.11 -28.87
C ASP A 120 58.85 10.59 -28.67
N ASN A 121 59.61 11.18 -27.73
CA ASN A 121 60.18 12.52 -27.74
C ASN A 121 59.24 13.74 -27.58
N THR A 122 59.15 14.24 -26.35
CA THR A 122 60.03 15.32 -25.86
C THR A 122 59.47 15.89 -24.56
N LEU A 123 60.34 15.91 -23.55
CA LEU A 123 60.13 16.36 -22.18
C LEU A 123 59.79 17.86 -22.10
N LEU A 124 58.55 18.20 -21.73
CA LEU A 124 58.25 19.37 -20.91
C LEU A 124 57.20 18.98 -19.86
N PRO A 125 57.40 19.33 -18.57
CA PRO A 125 56.63 18.77 -17.47
C PRO A 125 55.18 19.23 -17.56
N ALA A 126 54.29 18.25 -17.77
CA ALA A 126 52.85 18.46 -17.75
C ALA A 126 52.45 19.03 -16.39
N LYS A 127 52.02 20.30 -16.41
CA LYS A 127 51.35 20.99 -15.30
C LYS A 127 50.30 20.04 -14.72
N THR A 128 50.54 19.61 -13.48
CA THR A 128 49.57 18.85 -12.70
C THR A 128 48.26 19.62 -12.70
N VAL A 129 47.25 19.03 -13.33
CA VAL A 129 45.86 19.49 -13.28
C VAL A 129 45.51 19.65 -11.81
N GLU A 130 45.42 20.90 -11.37
CA GLU A 130 44.95 21.27 -10.04
C GLU A 130 43.54 20.70 -9.88
N LYS A 131 43.46 19.52 -9.27
CA LYS A 131 42.21 19.00 -8.72
C LYS A 131 41.77 20.05 -7.73
N GLY A 132 40.80 20.87 -8.15
CA GLY A 132 40.21 21.93 -7.35
C GLY A 132 39.95 21.42 -5.95
N TYR A 133 40.86 21.77 -5.04
CA TYR A 133 40.67 21.57 -3.63
C TYR A 133 39.47 22.45 -3.32
N ARG A 134 38.29 21.84 -3.23
CA ARG A 134 37.20 22.41 -2.45
C ARG A 134 37.85 22.77 -1.14
N THR A 135 37.97 24.07 -0.89
CA THR A 135 38.53 24.62 0.34
C THR A 135 37.81 23.89 1.45
N ARG A 136 38.50 22.93 2.08
CA ARG A 136 37.96 22.27 3.26
C ARG A 136 37.99 23.40 4.26
N LEU A 137 36.85 24.04 4.46
CA LEU A 137 36.63 24.91 5.59
C LEU A 137 36.99 24.02 6.78
N GLY A 138 38.20 24.23 7.32
CA GLY A 138 38.61 23.61 8.57
C GLY A 138 37.58 23.94 9.63
N PRO A 139 37.57 23.25 10.78
CA PRO A 139 36.72 23.64 11.89
C PRO A 139 36.96 25.12 12.10
N SER A 140 35.97 25.93 11.74
CA SER A 140 36.08 27.37 11.78
C SER A 140 36.54 27.67 13.19
N HIS A 141 37.75 28.22 13.34
CA HIS A 141 38.06 28.99 14.52
C HIS A 141 36.79 29.83 14.74
N PRO A 142 36.06 29.67 15.86
CA PRO A 142 34.93 30.56 16.11
C PRO A 142 35.51 31.94 15.88
N VAL A 143 34.89 32.71 14.96
CA VAL A 143 35.38 34.05 14.57
C VAL A 143 35.90 34.65 15.87
N LYS A 144 37.19 35.01 15.97
CA LYS A 144 37.79 35.41 17.25
C LYS A 144 37.02 36.56 17.94
N LEU A 145 36.05 37.15 17.23
CA LEU A 145 35.09 38.15 17.68
C LEU A 145 33.69 37.61 18.07
N SER A 146 33.38 36.32 18.12
CA SER A 146 31.99 35.88 18.42
C SER A 146 31.52 36.32 19.81
N SER A 147 32.44 36.44 20.77
CA SER A 147 32.22 37.03 22.10
C SER A 147 32.27 38.56 22.13
N LYS A 148 32.77 39.21 21.06
CA LYS A 148 32.79 40.67 20.90
C LYS A 148 31.56 41.22 20.19
N ILE A 149 30.80 40.35 19.51
CA ILE A 149 29.50 40.72 18.94
C ILE A 149 28.50 40.78 20.09
N TYR A 150 27.87 41.94 20.27
CA TYR A 150 26.83 42.15 21.26
C TYR A 150 25.67 41.16 21.08
N ALA A 151 25.01 40.79 22.18
CA ALA A 151 23.96 39.76 22.17
C ALA A 151 22.78 40.12 21.27
N ASP A 152 22.45 41.40 21.13
CA ASP A 152 21.42 41.96 20.25
C ASP A 152 21.66 41.66 18.75
N VAL A 153 22.90 41.74 18.30
CA VAL A 153 23.27 41.39 16.91
C VAL A 153 23.08 39.89 16.69
N TRP A 154 23.46 39.05 17.65
CA TRP A 154 23.20 37.61 17.56
C TRP A 154 21.71 37.29 17.59
N ILE A 155 20.91 37.98 18.40
CA ILE A 155 19.45 37.87 18.40
C ILE A 155 18.91 38.16 16.99
N ARG A 156 19.32 39.26 16.37
CA ARG A 156 18.86 39.64 15.03
C ARG A 156 19.27 38.64 13.95
N ILE A 157 20.52 38.16 13.96
CA ILE A 157 21.01 37.16 13.01
C ILE A 157 20.22 35.86 13.14
N LEU A 158 20.05 35.35 14.37
CA LEU A 158 19.35 34.10 14.61
C LEU A 158 17.86 34.21 14.27
N SER A 159 17.24 35.39 14.43
CA SER A 159 15.86 35.67 14.01
C SER A 159 15.63 35.56 12.49
N PHE A 160 16.66 35.60 11.65
CA PHE A 160 16.55 35.37 10.19
C PHE A 160 17.00 33.99 9.75
N CYS A 161 17.57 33.19 10.66
CA CYS A 161 18.00 31.85 10.34
C CYS A 161 16.81 30.91 10.19
N GLU A 162 16.99 29.80 9.47
CA GLU A 162 15.95 28.76 9.40
C GLU A 162 15.71 28.14 10.78
N PRO A 163 14.45 27.85 11.17
CA PRO A 163 14.15 27.26 12.47
C PRO A 163 14.90 25.94 12.76
N LYS A 164 15.16 25.16 11.70
CA LYS A 164 15.97 23.94 11.77
C LYS A 164 17.42 24.22 12.18
N PHE A 165 18.01 25.30 11.67
CA PHE A 165 19.35 25.71 12.05
C PHE A 165 19.40 26.13 13.53
N LEU A 166 18.35 26.77 14.06
CA LEU A 166 18.30 27.13 15.48
C LEU A 166 18.36 25.91 16.42
N LEU A 167 17.71 24.81 16.04
CA LEU A 167 17.79 23.55 16.78
C LEU A 167 19.22 22.98 16.79
N GLU A 168 19.97 23.15 15.71
CA GLU A 168 21.37 22.76 15.61
C GLU A 168 22.26 23.73 16.41
N ALA A 169 22.05 25.05 16.26
CA ALA A 169 22.78 26.11 16.94
C ALA A 169 22.72 26.00 18.47
N LYS A 170 21.55 25.63 19.03
CA LYS A 170 21.36 25.36 20.45
C LYS A 170 22.32 24.30 21.01
N THR A 171 22.82 23.41 20.16
CA THR A 171 23.70 22.30 20.58
C THR A 171 25.19 22.58 20.40
N ILE A 172 25.56 23.72 19.79
CA ILE A 172 26.95 24.05 19.46
C ILE A 172 27.74 24.47 20.71
N ASP A 173 27.22 25.43 21.48
CA ASP A 173 27.91 25.97 22.66
C ASP A 173 26.94 26.53 23.72
N LYS A 174 27.49 26.86 24.90
CA LYS A 174 26.70 27.38 26.03
C LYS A 174 26.12 28.78 25.78
N PHE A 175 26.82 29.64 25.03
CA PHE A 175 26.38 31.01 24.76
C PHE A 175 25.13 31.00 23.88
N ARG A 176 25.16 30.27 22.76
CA ARG A 176 24.01 30.06 21.87
C ARG A 176 22.87 29.35 22.59
N TYR A 177 23.18 28.38 23.45
CA TYR A 177 22.16 27.73 24.28
C TYR A 177 21.47 28.74 25.21
N GLY A 178 22.23 29.59 25.91
CA GLY A 178 21.71 30.64 26.80
C GLY A 178 20.84 31.62 26.03
N LEU A 179 21.39 32.21 24.96
CA LEU A 179 20.69 33.17 24.10
C LEU A 179 19.36 32.62 23.57
N LEU A 180 19.34 31.39 23.08
CA LEU A 180 18.12 30.74 22.58
C LEU A 180 17.16 30.25 23.68
N SER A 181 17.62 30.11 24.92
CA SER A 181 16.75 29.72 26.04
C SER A 181 16.13 30.94 26.71
N GLU A 182 16.85 32.07 26.75
CA GLU A 182 16.44 33.32 27.40
C GLU A 182 15.57 34.19 26.47
N HIS A 183 15.82 34.17 25.15
CA HIS A 183 15.10 35.01 24.19
C HIS A 183 14.15 34.19 23.30
N SER A 184 12.92 33.98 23.78
CA SER A 184 11.86 33.30 23.02
C SER A 184 11.53 33.96 21.69
N VAL A 185 11.74 35.29 21.59
CA VAL A 185 11.52 36.10 20.38
C VAL A 185 12.31 35.58 19.18
N ILE A 186 13.53 35.06 19.37
CA ILE A 186 14.35 34.52 18.29
C ILE A 186 13.61 33.41 17.54
N TRP A 187 12.96 32.52 18.28
CA TRP A 187 12.22 31.40 17.71
C TRP A 187 10.99 31.86 16.93
N LYS A 188 10.24 32.82 17.47
CA LYS A 188 9.06 33.39 16.82
C LYS A 188 9.43 34.10 15.52
N GLU A 189 10.42 34.99 15.55
CA GLU A 189 10.86 35.75 14.38
C GLU A 189 11.44 34.84 13.31
N SER A 190 12.29 33.87 13.68
CA SER A 190 12.84 32.87 12.75
C SER A 190 11.74 32.08 12.05
N ARG A 191 10.71 31.68 12.80
CA ARG A 191 9.56 30.96 12.27
C ARG A 191 8.77 31.80 11.27
N LEU A 192 8.46 33.05 11.60
CA LEU A 192 7.69 33.95 10.72
C LEU A 192 8.48 34.37 9.48
N ASN A 193 9.77 34.66 9.61
CA ASN A 193 10.62 35.03 8.47
C ASN A 193 10.82 33.88 7.48
N TYR A 194 10.87 32.63 7.97
CA TYR A 194 11.09 31.46 7.12
C TYR A 194 9.81 30.90 6.50
N TYR A 195 8.73 30.81 7.28
CA TYR A 195 7.47 30.19 6.84
C TYR A 195 6.43 31.18 6.33
N GLY A 196 6.60 32.47 6.61
CA GLY A 196 5.64 33.53 6.27
C GLY A 196 4.68 33.88 7.42
N PRO A 197 4.01 35.04 7.31
CA PRO A 197 3.07 35.53 8.32
C PRO A 197 1.74 34.77 8.36
N ASP A 198 1.45 33.96 7.34
CA ASP A 198 0.26 33.11 7.26
C ASP A 198 0.34 31.85 8.15
N MET A 199 1.53 31.55 8.68
CA MET A 199 1.73 30.41 9.57
C MET A 199 0.97 30.58 10.91
N PRO A 200 0.27 29.55 11.41
CA PRO A 200 -0.44 29.66 12.67
C PRO A 200 0.49 29.94 13.86
N ASP A 201 -0.02 30.73 14.82
CA ASP A 201 0.67 31.07 16.06
C ASP A 201 0.98 29.86 16.93
N CYS A 202 1.91 30.03 17.87
CA CYS A 202 2.26 28.99 18.84
C CYS A 202 1.03 28.57 19.66
N PRO A 203 0.69 27.27 19.74
CA PRO A 203 -0.45 26.82 20.53
C PRO A 203 -0.28 27.16 22.02
N LYS A 204 -1.40 27.42 22.72
CA LYS A 204 -1.41 27.54 24.18
C LYS A 204 -0.78 26.30 24.83
N ASN A 205 0.02 26.48 25.88
CA ASN A 205 0.78 25.44 26.59
C ASN A 205 1.96 24.83 25.82
N LEU A 206 2.37 25.40 24.68
CA LEU A 206 3.68 25.14 24.09
C LEU A 206 4.55 26.40 24.15
N THR A 207 5.84 26.21 24.35
CA THR A 207 6.83 27.28 24.10
C THR A 207 7.16 27.35 22.62
N GLU A 208 7.55 28.53 22.11
CA GLU A 208 7.99 28.71 20.71
C GLU A 208 9.10 27.70 20.32
N GLN A 209 9.99 27.38 21.26
CA GLN A 209 11.01 26.35 21.07
C GLN A 209 10.42 24.95 20.91
N GLN A 210 9.45 24.56 21.73
CA GLN A 210 8.78 23.25 21.60
C GLN A 210 8.00 23.16 20.29
N TYR A 211 7.38 24.27 19.89
CA TYR A 211 6.66 24.38 18.63
C TYR A 211 7.60 24.22 17.43
N VAL A 212 8.73 24.94 17.41
CA VAL A 212 9.77 24.78 16.38
C VAL A 212 10.38 23.37 16.40
N GLU A 213 10.59 22.79 17.58
CA GLU A 213 11.06 21.40 17.69
C GLU A 213 10.07 20.45 17.04
N LEU A 214 8.74 20.64 17.18
CA LEU A 214 7.74 19.83 16.47
C LEU A 214 7.79 20.07 14.95
N MET A 215 7.80 21.32 14.51
CA MET A 215 7.76 21.73 13.10
C MET A 215 9.01 21.33 12.29
N ALA A 216 10.20 21.66 12.80
CA ALA A 216 11.47 21.57 12.08
C ALA A 216 12.39 20.46 12.61
N GLY A 217 12.09 19.92 13.79
CA GLY A 217 12.87 18.84 14.39
C GLY A 217 12.73 17.51 13.65
N ARG A 218 13.62 16.58 14.00
CA ARG A 218 13.70 15.24 13.39
C ARG A 218 13.61 14.14 14.44
N GLY A 219 13.10 12.99 14.01
CA GLY A 219 13.12 11.76 14.80
C GLY A 219 11.97 11.62 15.79
N CYS A 220 11.75 10.38 16.22
CA CYS A 220 10.71 10.05 17.19
C CYS A 220 11.04 10.64 18.56
N GLN A 221 10.10 11.36 19.17
CA GLN A 221 10.25 11.94 20.52
C GLN A 221 10.18 10.88 21.65
N ASN A 222 9.89 9.62 21.33
CA ASN A 222 10.04 8.54 22.29
C ASN A 222 11.52 8.31 22.60
N SER A 223 11.92 8.53 23.85
CA SER A 223 13.30 8.41 24.33
C SER A 223 13.95 7.04 24.07
N ARG A 224 13.14 5.97 23.98
CA ARG A 224 13.60 4.60 23.69
C ARG A 224 13.58 4.24 22.20
N CYS A 225 13.25 5.19 21.32
CA CYS A 225 13.14 4.96 19.87
C CYS A 225 14.33 5.59 19.12
N ALA A 226 15.07 4.77 18.37
CA ALA A 226 16.19 5.23 17.56
C ALA A 226 15.81 5.70 16.14
N LYS A 227 14.51 5.75 15.80
CA LYS A 227 14.07 6.17 14.47
C LYS A 227 14.26 7.68 14.29
N GLY A 228 15.35 8.05 13.60
CA GLY A 228 15.69 9.44 13.25
C GLY A 228 14.85 10.03 12.11
N ASP A 229 14.29 9.19 11.25
CA ASP A 229 13.54 9.59 10.04
C ASP A 229 12.03 9.78 10.29
N THR A 230 11.66 10.17 11.51
CA THR A 230 10.26 10.49 11.81
C THR A 230 10.06 11.99 11.64
N HIS A 231 9.21 12.38 10.69
CA HIS A 231 8.89 13.78 10.39
C HIS A 231 7.45 14.15 10.73
N LYS A 232 6.51 13.21 10.65
CA LYS A 232 5.08 13.48 10.88
C LYS A 232 4.79 13.84 12.34
N VAL A 233 4.20 15.01 12.54
CA VAL A 233 3.65 15.47 13.81
C VAL A 233 2.16 15.12 13.88
N HIS A 234 1.72 14.60 15.02
CA HIS A 234 0.32 14.41 15.34
C HIS A 234 -0.13 15.58 16.21
N TRP A 235 -0.63 16.65 15.58
CA TRP A 235 -0.89 17.93 16.24
C TRP A 235 -1.94 17.86 17.35
N ASN A 236 -2.98 17.04 17.17
CA ASN A 236 -3.99 16.76 18.19
C ASN A 236 -3.40 16.11 19.46
N PHE A 237 -2.24 15.45 19.34
CA PHE A 237 -1.50 14.88 20.46
C PHE A 237 -0.22 15.67 20.78
N ARG A 238 0.11 16.69 19.98
CA ARG A 238 1.33 17.52 20.06
C ARG A 238 2.63 16.72 20.16
N VAL A 239 2.73 15.61 19.41
CA VAL A 239 3.88 14.71 19.44
C VAL A 239 4.35 14.29 18.04
N ARG A 240 5.65 14.07 17.89
CA ARG A 240 6.27 13.42 16.73
C ARG A 240 6.69 12.00 17.08
N LEU A 241 5.87 11.03 16.73
CA LEU A 241 6.12 9.62 17.01
C LEU A 241 6.13 8.80 15.73
N CYS A 242 7.03 7.82 15.64
CA CYS A 242 6.96 6.85 14.54
C CYS A 242 5.68 6.00 14.65
N SER A 243 5.22 5.44 13.54
CA SER A 243 3.99 4.62 13.49
C SER A 243 3.92 3.53 14.57
N GLY A 244 5.03 2.84 14.85
CA GLY A 244 5.11 1.82 15.89
C GLY A 244 4.98 2.39 17.31
N CYS A 245 5.65 3.50 17.62
CA CYS A 245 5.54 4.12 18.94
C CYS A 245 4.21 4.82 19.15
N LEU A 246 3.59 5.34 18.08
CA LEU A 246 2.25 5.89 18.14
C LEU A 246 1.23 4.79 18.45
N ALA A 247 1.27 3.67 17.71
CA ALA A 247 0.37 2.53 17.91
C ALA A 247 0.41 1.97 19.35
N GLN A 248 1.56 2.04 20.03
CA GLN A 248 1.71 1.61 21.42
C GLN A 248 1.10 2.58 22.45
N LYS A 249 0.77 3.81 22.05
CA LYS A 249 0.31 4.88 22.95
C LYS A 249 -1.12 5.32 22.70
N ILE A 250 -1.69 4.97 21.55
CA ILE A 250 -3.07 5.30 21.19
C ILE A 250 -3.97 4.07 21.34
N MET A 251 -5.22 4.30 21.68
CA MET A 251 -6.27 3.28 21.78
C MET A 251 -7.41 3.65 20.83
N ARG A 252 -8.07 2.64 20.23
CA ARG A 252 -9.33 2.83 19.50
C ARG A 252 -10.51 2.82 20.46
N VAL A 253 -11.55 3.58 20.16
CA VAL A 253 -12.75 3.61 21.02
C VAL A 253 -13.34 2.20 21.21
N GLU A 254 -13.35 1.35 20.18
CA GLU A 254 -13.83 -0.04 20.29
C GLU A 254 -12.91 -0.97 21.09
N GLU A 255 -11.65 -0.60 21.31
CA GLU A 255 -10.77 -1.37 22.18
C GLU A 255 -11.07 -1.11 23.65
N LEU A 256 -11.77 -0.02 23.96
CA LEU A 256 -12.20 0.27 25.32
C LEU A 256 -13.23 -0.79 25.75
N SER A 257 -12.84 -1.65 26.70
CA SER A 257 -13.68 -2.71 27.24
C SER A 257 -14.96 -2.11 27.80
N SER A 258 -16.10 -2.80 27.69
CA SER A 258 -17.40 -2.27 28.16
C SER A 258 -17.38 -1.84 29.63
N ARG A 259 -16.57 -2.49 30.48
CA ARG A 259 -16.39 -2.14 31.91
C ARG A 259 -15.68 -0.80 32.15
N ARG A 260 -15.00 -0.28 31.12
CA ARG A 260 -14.31 1.01 31.16
C ARG A 260 -15.04 2.06 30.32
N GLN A 261 -16.23 1.76 29.80
CA GLN A 261 -17.04 2.74 29.10
C GLN A 261 -17.91 3.46 30.13
N TYR A 262 -17.42 4.60 30.62
CA TYR A 262 -18.18 5.49 31.48
C TYR A 262 -18.99 6.48 30.65
N PHE A 263 -20.22 6.72 31.07
CA PHE A 263 -21.14 7.69 30.49
C PHE A 263 -21.53 8.70 31.56
N LEU A 264 -21.38 9.97 31.22
CA LEU A 264 -21.71 11.12 32.06
C LEU A 264 -23.14 11.57 31.76
N PRO A 265 -23.78 12.35 32.65
CA PRO A 265 -25.05 13.01 32.37
C PRO A 265 -25.02 13.79 31.06
N ASN A 266 -26.18 13.98 30.44
CA ASN A 266 -26.27 14.69 29.17
C ASN A 266 -25.81 16.15 29.32
N THR A 267 -24.79 16.51 28.55
CA THR A 267 -24.20 17.84 28.50
C THR A 267 -24.63 18.63 27.26
N GLY A 268 -25.20 17.97 26.25
CA GLY A 268 -25.74 18.58 25.03
C GLY A 268 -24.78 18.61 23.83
N TYR A 269 -23.57 18.07 23.97
CA TYR A 269 -22.56 18.01 22.91
C TYR A 269 -22.07 16.58 22.58
N GLU A 270 -22.86 15.56 22.92
CA GLU A 270 -22.47 14.17 22.73
C GLU A 270 -22.32 13.80 21.25
N LEU A 271 -21.27 13.03 20.92
CA LEU A 271 -21.17 12.38 19.61
C LEU A 271 -22.20 11.25 19.46
N ASN A 272 -22.64 10.65 20.57
CA ASN A 272 -23.59 9.53 20.60
C ASN A 272 -24.69 9.76 21.65
N SER A 273 -25.82 10.35 21.24
CA SER A 273 -26.91 10.73 22.15
C SER A 273 -27.62 9.57 22.86
N ALA A 274 -27.40 8.31 22.49
CA ALA A 274 -28.17 7.18 22.99
C ALA A 274 -27.92 6.85 24.48
N ASN A 275 -26.72 7.13 25.00
CA ASN A 275 -26.29 6.70 26.34
C ASN A 275 -25.70 7.82 27.20
N GLY A 276 -25.81 9.09 26.80
CA GLY A 276 -25.11 10.23 27.45
C GLY A 276 -23.69 10.46 26.94
N LEU A 277 -22.97 11.41 27.54
CA LEU A 277 -21.62 11.81 27.11
C LEU A 277 -20.61 10.73 27.51
N ALA A 278 -20.01 10.06 26.52
CA ALA A 278 -19.01 9.06 26.82
C ALA A 278 -17.69 9.73 27.28
N LEU A 279 -17.08 9.25 28.36
CA LEU A 279 -15.91 9.88 28.96
C LEU A 279 -14.74 10.12 27.98
N TRP A 280 -14.55 9.22 27.00
CA TRP A 280 -13.50 9.36 26.00
C TRP A 280 -13.73 10.51 25.00
N GLU A 281 -14.94 11.08 24.92
CA GLU A 281 -15.29 12.22 24.06
C GLU A 281 -14.68 13.54 24.57
N LEU A 282 -14.29 13.60 25.85
CA LEU A 282 -13.59 14.73 26.49
C LEU A 282 -12.07 14.74 26.24
N LEU A 283 -11.59 14.04 25.21
CA LEU A 283 -10.16 13.95 24.87
C LEU A 283 -9.91 14.47 23.46
N PRO A 284 -8.68 14.94 23.16
CA PRO A 284 -8.28 15.20 21.77
C PRO A 284 -8.40 13.92 20.93
N LEU A 285 -9.36 13.90 20.00
CA LEU A 285 -9.67 12.73 19.20
C LEU A 285 -8.96 12.76 17.85
N ALA A 286 -8.54 11.58 17.42
CA ALA A 286 -7.94 11.37 16.12
C ALA A 286 -8.77 10.37 15.31
N ARG A 287 -9.07 10.70 14.06
CA ARG A 287 -9.82 9.86 13.13
C ARG A 287 -8.88 9.16 12.15
N LEU A 288 -9.11 7.86 11.92
CA LEU A 288 -8.46 7.15 10.83
C LEU A 288 -9.06 7.58 9.48
N ASP A 289 -8.19 8.04 8.58
CA ASP A 289 -8.50 8.10 7.15
C ASP A 289 -7.43 7.36 6.35
N GLY A 290 -7.84 6.32 5.63
CA GLY A 290 -6.90 5.42 4.96
C GLY A 290 -5.84 4.83 5.91
N ARG A 291 -4.56 5.20 5.69
CA ARG A 291 -3.41 4.80 6.54
C ARG A 291 -3.01 5.88 7.53
N ASP A 292 -3.65 7.04 7.48
CA ASP A 292 -3.25 8.22 8.22
C ASP A 292 -4.21 8.53 9.36
N LEU A 293 -3.64 9.13 10.41
CA LEU A 293 -4.36 9.62 11.56
C LEU A 293 -4.45 11.14 11.46
N HIS A 294 -5.67 11.67 11.53
CA HIS A 294 -5.97 13.10 11.45
C HIS A 294 -6.77 13.55 12.68
N PRO A 295 -6.68 14.81 13.09
CA PRO A 295 -7.60 15.40 14.06
C PRO A 295 -9.05 15.18 13.64
N LEU A 296 -9.91 14.82 14.61
CA LEU A 296 -11.35 14.83 14.40
C LEU A 296 -11.80 16.27 14.11
N LYS A 297 -12.72 16.46 13.16
CA LYS A 297 -13.15 17.81 12.76
C LYS A 297 -14.12 18.41 13.80
N ILE A 298 -14.00 19.72 13.97
CA ILE A 298 -14.86 20.54 14.82
C ILE A 298 -15.74 21.41 13.93
N ASP A 299 -16.96 21.64 14.40
CA ASP A 299 -17.80 22.74 13.97
C ASP A 299 -17.53 23.94 14.89
N GLU A 300 -16.86 24.95 14.34
CA GLU A 300 -16.44 26.13 15.10
C GLU A 300 -17.64 26.95 15.60
N ALA A 301 -18.79 26.89 14.92
CA ALA A 301 -19.98 27.63 15.32
C ALA A 301 -20.64 27.06 16.58
N SER A 302 -20.67 25.73 16.71
CA SER A 302 -21.25 25.04 17.86
C SER A 302 -20.23 24.68 18.95
N ASN A 303 -18.94 24.96 18.74
CA ASN A 303 -17.83 24.51 19.58
C ASN A 303 -17.94 23.01 19.92
N ASN A 304 -18.30 22.21 18.92
CA ASN A 304 -18.56 20.79 19.09
C ASN A 304 -17.94 20.01 17.94
N TRP A 305 -17.84 18.69 18.11
CA TRP A 305 -17.52 17.79 17.02
C TRP A 305 -18.50 17.97 15.87
N ALA A 306 -17.99 18.10 14.65
CA ALA A 306 -18.84 18.32 13.49
C ALA A 306 -19.88 17.18 13.32
N LEU A 307 -21.05 17.48 12.78
CA LEU A 307 -22.10 16.47 12.53
C LEU A 307 -21.65 15.42 11.49
N GLY A 308 -22.19 14.20 11.59
CA GLY A 308 -21.97 13.15 10.60
C GLY A 308 -20.53 12.61 10.53
N GLN A 309 -19.72 12.76 11.59
CA GLN A 309 -18.31 12.31 11.64
C GLN A 309 -18.13 10.79 11.60
N GLY A 310 -19.23 10.04 11.48
CA GLY A 310 -19.22 8.64 11.15
C GLY A 310 -18.90 7.76 12.33
N ASN A 311 -18.62 6.49 12.02
CA ASN A 311 -18.57 5.43 13.01
C ASN A 311 -17.48 5.70 14.09
N PRO A 312 -17.82 5.64 15.40
CA PRO A 312 -16.86 5.66 16.50
C PRO A 312 -15.68 4.70 16.31
N ARG A 313 -15.89 3.64 15.50
CA ARG A 313 -14.86 2.70 15.02
C ARG A 313 -13.59 3.29 14.44
N ARG A 314 -13.61 4.57 14.07
CA ARG A 314 -12.49 5.27 13.44
C ARG A 314 -11.74 6.18 14.40
N PHE A 315 -12.25 6.37 15.62
CA PHE A 315 -11.69 7.32 16.58
C PHE A 315 -10.62 6.68 17.44
N ARG A 316 -9.63 7.49 17.80
CA ARG A 316 -8.50 7.12 18.64
C ARG A 316 -8.11 8.25 19.57
N PHE A 317 -7.62 7.90 20.74
CA PHE A 317 -7.13 8.82 21.76
C PHE A 317 -5.85 8.28 22.41
N LEU A 318 -5.14 9.12 23.16
CA LEU A 318 -3.97 8.70 23.93
C LEU A 318 -4.38 7.91 25.17
N MET A 319 -3.80 6.71 25.33
CA MET A 319 -4.05 5.84 26.50
C MET A 319 -3.74 6.52 27.83
N SER A 320 -2.65 7.29 27.88
CA SER A 320 -2.23 8.01 29.09
C SER A 320 -3.21 9.12 29.47
N SER A 321 -3.75 9.83 28.47
CA SER A 321 -4.72 10.90 28.69
C SER A 321 -6.04 10.31 29.19
N TYR A 322 -6.48 9.19 28.61
CA TYR A 322 -7.66 8.48 29.09
C TYR A 322 -7.50 7.94 30.51
N ALA A 323 -6.37 7.34 30.85
CA ALA A 323 -6.12 6.86 32.21
C ALA A 323 -6.14 8.00 33.25
N LYS A 324 -5.59 9.17 32.89
CA LYS A 324 -5.66 10.37 33.74
C LYS A 324 -7.10 10.82 33.92
N LEU A 325 -7.85 10.93 32.82
CA LEU A 325 -9.25 11.36 32.82
C LEU A 325 -10.15 10.39 33.60
N GLU A 326 -9.95 9.08 33.42
CA GLU A 326 -10.62 8.01 34.16
C GLU A 326 -10.33 8.09 35.67
N SER A 327 -9.11 8.42 36.06
CA SER A 327 -8.75 8.63 37.47
C SER A 327 -9.42 9.87 38.05
N GLU A 328 -9.46 10.98 37.31
CA GLU A 328 -10.14 12.22 37.72
C GLU A 328 -11.65 11.97 37.90
N PHE A 329 -12.28 11.28 36.93
CA PHE A 329 -13.70 10.91 37.01
C PHE A 329 -14.02 10.00 38.20
N LYS A 330 -13.23 8.94 38.41
CA LYS A 330 -13.42 8.04 39.57
C LYS A 330 -13.29 8.75 40.90
N GLN A 331 -12.44 9.77 41.00
CA GLN A 331 -12.33 10.57 42.21
C GLN A 331 -13.60 11.36 42.47
N LEU A 332 -14.22 11.94 41.43
CA LEU A 332 -15.51 12.62 41.54
C LEU A 332 -16.64 11.64 41.93
N ASP A 333 -16.68 10.47 41.29
CA ASP A 333 -17.65 9.41 41.56
C ASP A 333 -17.55 8.89 43.00
N ILE A 334 -16.34 8.58 43.47
CA ILE A 334 -16.09 8.16 44.86
C ILE A 334 -16.45 9.26 45.87
N SER A 335 -16.22 10.53 45.53
CA SER A 335 -16.59 11.65 46.40
C SER A 335 -18.09 11.91 46.47
N GLY A 336 -18.90 11.20 45.67
CA GLY A 336 -20.34 11.45 45.58
C GLY A 336 -20.67 12.81 44.97
N ALA A 337 -19.82 13.33 44.08
CA ALA A 337 -20.05 14.61 43.41
C ALA A 337 -21.38 14.55 42.64
N GLY A 338 -22.26 15.53 42.86
CA GLY A 338 -23.54 15.60 42.16
C GLY A 338 -23.40 15.85 40.66
N ASP A 339 -24.45 15.55 39.89
CA ASP A 339 -24.48 15.67 38.43
C ASP A 339 -24.06 17.06 37.93
N GLU A 340 -24.38 18.13 38.66
CA GLU A 340 -24.00 19.51 38.31
C GLU A 340 -22.47 19.73 38.35
N VAL A 341 -21.79 19.17 39.36
CA VAL A 341 -20.33 19.26 39.50
C VAL A 341 -19.65 18.46 38.40
N ILE A 342 -20.17 17.27 38.11
CA ILE A 342 -19.66 16.40 37.04
C ILE A 342 -19.84 17.09 35.68
N LYS A 343 -20.99 17.74 35.44
CA LYS A 343 -21.26 18.49 34.21
C LYS A 343 -20.32 19.69 34.06
N ALA A 344 -20.17 20.52 35.09
CA ALA A 344 -19.26 21.66 35.05
C ALA A 344 -17.79 21.23 34.79
N TRP A 345 -17.36 20.13 35.42
CA TRP A 345 -16.04 19.54 35.13
C TRP A 345 -15.92 19.04 33.69
N ALA A 346 -16.94 18.35 33.18
CA ALA A 346 -16.96 17.86 31.80
C ALA A 346 -16.91 19.02 30.79
N ASP A 347 -17.67 20.08 31.02
CA ASP A 347 -17.73 21.27 30.16
C ASP A 347 -16.37 21.96 30.07
N MET A 348 -15.67 22.12 31.20
CA MET A 348 -14.31 22.63 31.23
C MET A 348 -13.34 21.75 30.41
N LYS A 349 -13.41 20.41 30.56
CA LYS A 349 -12.56 19.48 29.77
C LYS A 349 -12.89 19.51 28.29
N HIS A 350 -14.16 19.69 27.94
CA HIS A 350 -14.62 19.81 26.56
C HIS A 350 -14.06 21.08 25.93
N GLU A 351 -14.16 22.23 26.59
CA GLU A 351 -13.63 23.51 26.08
C GLU A 351 -12.11 23.46 25.85
N GLU A 352 -11.34 22.94 26.83
CA GLU A 352 -9.90 22.72 26.67
C GLU A 352 -9.58 21.82 25.45
N THR A 353 -10.39 20.77 25.26
CA THR A 353 -10.22 19.83 24.16
C THR A 353 -10.53 20.48 22.82
N MET A 354 -11.64 21.23 22.71
CA MET A 354 -12.01 21.91 21.48
C MET A 354 -10.93 22.91 21.06
N GLU A 355 -10.39 23.70 21.99
CA GLU A 355 -9.31 24.63 21.69
C GLU A 355 -8.05 23.92 21.13
N VAL A 356 -7.63 22.83 21.79
CA VAL A 356 -6.49 22.02 21.33
C VAL A 356 -6.71 21.50 19.91
N MET A 357 -7.93 21.04 19.64
CA MET A 357 -8.31 20.43 18.37
C MET A 357 -8.45 21.45 17.24
N THR A 358 -9.04 22.62 17.49
CA THR A 358 -9.13 23.73 16.52
C THR A 358 -7.73 24.15 16.07
N HIS A 359 -6.81 24.35 17.02
CA HIS A 359 -5.42 24.68 16.70
C HIS A 359 -4.72 23.56 15.91
N ALA A 360 -4.92 22.31 16.32
CA ALA A 360 -4.35 21.15 15.62
C ALA A 360 -4.84 21.01 14.17
N ILE A 361 -6.13 21.26 13.90
CA ILE A 361 -6.71 21.25 12.56
C ILE A 361 -6.07 22.34 11.69
N LYS A 362 -5.99 23.57 12.22
CA LYS A 362 -5.39 24.72 11.52
C LYS A 362 -3.93 24.43 11.14
N LEU A 363 -3.13 23.94 12.09
CA LEU A 363 -1.73 23.57 11.85
C LEU A 363 -1.55 22.47 10.82
N GLU A 364 -2.35 21.41 10.91
CA GLU A 364 -2.21 20.30 9.97
C GLU A 364 -2.61 20.71 8.56
N SER A 365 -3.66 21.53 8.41
CA SER A 365 -4.07 22.09 7.13
C SER A 365 -2.96 22.94 6.52
N TRP A 366 -2.43 23.89 7.30
CA TRP A 366 -1.34 24.77 6.86
C TRP A 366 -0.09 23.97 6.46
N CYS A 367 0.34 23.00 7.28
CA CYS A 367 1.51 22.17 6.97
C CYS A 367 1.34 21.42 5.65
N LYS A 368 0.14 20.87 5.40
CA LYS A 368 -0.15 20.17 4.13
C LYS A 368 -0.09 21.11 2.94
N GLN A 369 -0.69 22.30 3.04
CA GLN A 369 -0.70 23.29 1.98
C GLN A 369 0.72 23.81 1.68
N HIS A 370 1.48 24.17 2.70
CA HIS A 370 2.86 24.66 2.56
C HIS A 370 3.77 23.61 1.89
N ILE A 371 3.72 22.35 2.33
CA ILE A 371 4.51 21.26 1.72
C ILE A 371 4.09 21.01 0.27
N LEU A 372 2.77 20.98 0.00
CA LEU A 372 2.25 20.74 -1.34
C LEU A 372 2.65 21.85 -2.31
N HIS A 373 2.50 23.12 -1.90
CA HIS A 373 2.83 24.27 -2.73
C HIS A 373 4.31 24.22 -3.14
N LYS A 374 5.22 24.11 -2.17
CA LYS A 374 6.67 24.06 -2.42
C LYS A 374 7.09 22.93 -3.35
N HIS A 375 6.52 21.74 -3.20
CA HIS A 375 6.88 20.61 -4.05
C HIS A 375 6.22 20.64 -5.44
N THR A 376 5.05 21.24 -5.57
CA THR A 376 4.29 21.24 -6.82
C THR A 376 4.86 22.25 -7.80
N THR A 377 5.16 23.47 -7.35
CA THR A 377 5.71 24.54 -8.19
C THR A 377 7.06 24.14 -8.78
N GLU A 378 8.04 23.81 -7.92
CA GLU A 378 9.38 23.40 -8.35
C GLU A 378 9.35 22.18 -9.29
N ALA A 379 8.47 21.21 -9.05
CA ALA A 379 8.39 20.00 -9.87
C ALA A 379 7.68 20.24 -11.21
N GLN A 380 6.66 21.10 -11.26
CA GLN A 380 5.97 21.47 -12.50
C GLN A 380 6.90 22.27 -13.40
N ASP A 381 7.62 23.24 -12.84
CA ASP A 381 8.58 24.07 -13.56
C ASP A 381 9.68 23.22 -14.19
N LEU A 382 10.30 22.33 -13.40
CA LEU A 382 11.33 21.42 -13.91
C LEU A 382 10.79 20.45 -14.97
N ARG A 383 9.57 19.93 -14.80
CA ARG A 383 8.96 19.04 -15.80
C ARG A 383 8.74 19.76 -17.13
N GLN A 384 8.28 21.01 -17.09
CA GLN A 384 8.03 21.81 -18.28
C GLN A 384 9.32 22.18 -19.01
N ILE A 385 10.34 22.62 -18.27
CA ILE A 385 11.67 22.93 -18.82
C ILE A 385 12.28 21.70 -19.50
N ARG A 386 12.15 20.52 -18.90
CA ARG A 386 12.64 19.26 -19.50
C ARG A 386 11.87 18.88 -20.75
N ALA A 387 10.55 19.04 -20.74
CA ALA A 387 9.71 18.71 -21.89
C ALA A 387 10.07 19.59 -23.10
N SER A 388 10.15 20.91 -22.93
CA SER A 388 10.52 21.81 -24.03
C SER A 388 11.92 21.52 -24.58
N TYR A 389 12.89 21.29 -23.70
CA TYR A 389 14.27 20.96 -24.10
C TYR A 389 14.33 19.66 -24.93
N PHE A 390 13.72 18.57 -24.46
CA PHE A 390 13.75 17.30 -25.17
C PHE A 390 12.91 17.29 -26.44
N GLU A 391 11.77 18.01 -26.47
CA GLU A 391 10.95 18.17 -27.67
C GLU A 391 11.73 18.91 -28.77
N ALA A 392 12.45 19.98 -28.45
CA ALA A 392 13.30 20.69 -29.40
C ALA A 392 14.42 19.80 -29.96
N ARG A 393 15.13 19.06 -29.10
CA ARG A 393 16.19 18.13 -29.51
C ARG A 393 15.68 16.95 -30.33
N ALA A 394 14.44 16.51 -30.12
CA ALA A 394 13.81 15.44 -30.89
C ALA A 394 13.44 15.89 -32.32
N LEU A 395 13.09 17.17 -32.51
CA LEU A 395 12.87 17.75 -33.84
C LEU A 395 14.16 17.87 -34.67
N GLU A 396 15.32 17.96 -34.01
CA GLU A 396 16.64 18.01 -34.67
C GLU A 396 17.15 16.62 -35.14
N LEU A 397 16.46 15.53 -34.81
CA LEU A 397 16.83 14.19 -35.28
C LEU A 397 16.60 14.06 -36.80
N SER A 398 17.30 13.10 -37.43
CA SER A 398 17.06 12.72 -38.83
C SER A 398 16.58 11.27 -38.89
N PRO A 399 15.30 11.01 -39.22
CA PRO A 399 14.23 11.98 -39.48
C PRO A 399 13.76 12.72 -38.20
N PRO A 400 13.12 13.91 -38.30
CA PRO A 400 12.59 14.62 -37.13
C PRO A 400 11.55 13.77 -36.39
N MET A 401 11.54 13.82 -35.05
CA MET A 401 10.55 13.12 -34.24
C MET A 401 9.52 14.11 -33.70
N GLU A 402 8.28 14.00 -34.16
CA GLU A 402 7.18 14.86 -33.72
C GLU A 402 6.88 14.65 -32.22
N LYS A 403 6.45 15.72 -31.54
CA LYS A 403 6.02 15.71 -30.15
C LYS A 403 5.05 14.57 -29.82
N ARG A 404 4.03 14.33 -30.65
CA ARG A 404 3.02 13.29 -30.37
C ARG A 404 3.63 11.89 -30.28
N VAL A 405 4.57 11.58 -31.18
CA VAL A 405 5.32 10.32 -31.21
C VAL A 405 6.23 10.22 -29.97
N LEU A 406 6.97 11.28 -29.66
CA LEU A 406 7.85 11.32 -28.48
C LEU A 406 7.09 11.03 -27.16
N HIS A 407 5.88 11.55 -27.02
CA HIS A 407 5.05 11.34 -25.83
C HIS A 407 4.55 9.89 -25.67
N LYS A 408 4.59 9.05 -26.71
CA LYS A 408 4.33 7.60 -26.63
C LYS A 408 5.50 6.80 -26.07
N MET A 409 6.68 7.40 -25.98
CA MET A 409 7.86 6.74 -25.43
C MET A 409 7.80 6.71 -23.90
N ALA A 410 7.79 5.52 -23.32
CA ALA A 410 7.76 5.36 -21.86
C ALA A 410 9.00 5.97 -21.20
N ASP A 411 10.17 5.89 -21.84
CA ASP A 411 11.41 6.46 -21.31
C ASP A 411 11.44 7.99 -21.37
N PHE A 412 10.76 8.62 -22.33
CA PHE A 412 10.53 10.07 -22.31
C PHE A 412 9.67 10.46 -21.11
N GLN A 413 8.55 9.76 -20.87
CA GLN A 413 7.69 10.01 -19.70
C GLN A 413 8.44 9.81 -18.36
N LYS A 414 9.38 8.86 -18.28
CA LYS A 414 10.27 8.69 -17.13
C LYS A 414 11.26 9.84 -17.02
N ALA A 415 11.86 10.28 -18.14
CA ALA A 415 12.81 11.37 -18.17
C ALA A 415 12.20 12.70 -17.69
N LEU A 416 10.89 12.93 -17.92
CA LEU A 416 10.18 14.11 -17.42
C LEU A 416 9.98 14.14 -15.89
N LYS A 417 10.09 13.00 -15.20
CA LYS A 417 9.92 12.91 -13.74
C LYS A 417 11.20 13.14 -12.94
N ILE A 418 12.34 13.26 -13.62
CA ILE A 418 13.64 13.48 -13.00
C ILE A 418 13.72 14.93 -12.48
N ARG A 419 13.99 15.10 -11.18
CA ARG A 419 14.12 16.40 -10.50
C ARG A 419 15.52 17.01 -10.69
N ALA A 420 15.92 17.20 -11.93
CA ALA A 420 17.19 17.84 -12.31
C ALA A 420 17.02 18.58 -13.63
N GLN A 421 17.80 19.63 -13.84
CA GLN A 421 17.82 20.36 -15.11
C GLN A 421 18.21 19.43 -16.28
N PRO A 422 17.62 19.60 -17.47
CA PRO A 422 18.04 18.84 -18.64
C PRO A 422 19.44 19.28 -19.08
N THR A 423 20.22 18.32 -19.56
CA THR A 423 21.59 18.50 -20.06
C THR A 423 21.80 17.70 -21.34
N GLY A 424 22.83 18.01 -22.13
CA GLY A 424 23.20 17.23 -23.33
C GLY A 424 23.35 15.74 -23.04
N ARG A 425 24.06 15.38 -21.95
CA ARG A 425 24.21 13.98 -21.51
C ARG A 425 22.87 13.30 -21.22
N SER A 426 21.92 14.02 -20.62
CA SER A 426 20.59 13.47 -20.33
C SER A 426 19.77 13.25 -21.60
N TRP A 427 19.98 14.08 -22.63
CA TRP A 427 19.40 13.88 -23.95
C TRP A 427 20.03 12.67 -24.65
N ASP A 428 21.36 12.55 -24.67
CA ASP A 428 22.03 11.42 -25.34
C ASP A 428 21.65 10.06 -24.72
N ALA A 429 21.47 10.03 -23.40
CA ALA A 429 20.97 8.87 -22.68
C ALA A 429 19.51 8.54 -23.04
N LEU A 430 18.67 9.55 -23.23
CA LEU A 430 17.27 9.38 -23.64
C LEU A 430 17.18 8.95 -25.11
N ARG A 431 17.91 9.62 -26.01
CA ARG A 431 17.94 9.37 -27.46
C ARG A 431 18.19 7.89 -27.76
N ARG A 432 19.23 7.30 -27.16
CA ARG A 432 19.59 5.88 -27.33
C ARG A 432 18.46 4.91 -26.97
N LYS A 433 17.54 5.32 -26.09
CA LYS A 433 16.42 4.49 -25.63
C LYS A 433 15.14 4.66 -26.45
N ILE A 434 14.97 5.81 -27.13
CA ILE A 434 13.73 6.11 -27.86
C ILE A 434 13.85 5.87 -29.37
N GLU A 435 15.03 6.05 -29.95
CA GLU A 435 15.25 5.95 -31.39
C GLU A 435 14.89 4.55 -31.96
N PRO A 436 15.23 3.43 -31.31
CA PRO A 436 14.83 2.09 -31.78
C PRO A 436 13.32 1.83 -31.76
N TYR A 437 12.56 2.58 -30.97
CA TYR A 437 11.11 2.36 -30.79
C TYR A 437 10.26 3.36 -31.57
N ARG A 438 10.86 4.20 -32.42
CA ARG A 438 10.18 5.24 -33.22
C ARG A 438 8.98 4.68 -34.00
N SER A 439 9.20 3.65 -34.81
CA SER A 439 8.15 3.05 -35.63
C SER A 439 7.00 2.49 -34.79
N HIS A 440 7.29 1.89 -33.64
CA HIS A 440 6.28 1.39 -32.72
C HIS A 440 5.46 2.52 -32.09
N ALA A 441 6.09 3.64 -31.74
CA ALA A 441 5.40 4.82 -31.23
C ALA A 441 4.47 5.44 -32.29
N GLU A 442 4.90 5.47 -33.55
CA GLU A 442 4.10 5.92 -34.69
C GLU A 442 2.86 5.02 -34.88
N GLN A 443 3.02 3.69 -34.79
CA GLN A 443 1.88 2.75 -34.86
C GLN A 443 0.86 2.96 -33.74
N VAL A 444 1.32 3.20 -32.50
CA VAL A 444 0.42 3.48 -31.37
C VAL A 444 -0.31 4.80 -31.55
N LEU A 445 0.38 5.82 -32.08
CA LEU A 445 -0.23 7.11 -32.39
C LEU A 445 -1.28 6.97 -33.50
N GLU A 446 -0.97 6.25 -34.58
CA GLU A 446 -1.91 5.95 -35.66
C GLU A 446 -3.15 5.23 -35.11
N PHE A 447 -2.96 4.19 -34.31
CA PHE A 447 -4.06 3.50 -33.63
C PHE A 447 -4.93 4.46 -32.82
N GLU A 448 -4.34 5.36 -32.03
CA GLU A 448 -5.10 6.33 -31.25
C GLU A 448 -5.93 7.28 -32.12
N LEU A 449 -5.31 7.87 -33.15
CA LEU A 449 -6.00 8.78 -34.07
C LEU A 449 -7.16 8.08 -34.77
N VAL A 450 -6.95 6.84 -35.19
CA VAL A 450 -7.98 6.00 -35.80
C VAL A 450 -9.14 5.74 -34.83
N MET A 451 -8.83 5.36 -33.59
CA MET A 451 -9.86 5.06 -32.58
C MET A 451 -10.59 6.30 -32.07
N GLU A 452 -10.00 7.50 -32.20
CA GLU A 452 -10.64 8.79 -31.93
C GLU A 452 -11.50 9.28 -33.11
N SER A 453 -11.13 8.91 -34.33
CA SER A 453 -11.88 9.29 -35.54
C SER A 453 -13.26 8.60 -35.60
N PHE A 454 -14.29 9.36 -35.97
CA PHE A 454 -15.66 8.86 -36.16
C PHE A 454 -15.92 8.38 -37.61
N LEU A 455 -14.93 8.50 -38.50
CA LEU A 455 -15.07 8.18 -39.91
C LEU A 455 -14.76 6.69 -40.14
N ASP A 456 -15.78 5.91 -40.49
CA ASP A 456 -15.64 4.53 -40.97
C ASP A 456 -15.25 4.55 -42.48
N PRO A 457 -14.67 3.48 -43.08
CA PRO A 457 -14.18 2.24 -42.46
C PRO A 457 -12.76 1.89 -42.94
N LEU A 458 -11.78 1.94 -42.05
CA LEU A 458 -10.45 1.42 -42.34
C LEU A 458 -10.52 -0.09 -42.66
N PRO A 459 -9.67 -0.60 -43.58
CA PRO A 459 -9.63 -2.02 -43.93
C PRO A 459 -9.58 -2.96 -42.71
N GLN A 460 -8.87 -2.57 -41.65
CA GLN A 460 -8.71 -3.34 -40.42
C GLN A 460 -10.02 -3.44 -39.62
N VAL A 461 -10.84 -2.38 -39.61
CA VAL A 461 -12.14 -2.37 -38.94
C VAL A 461 -13.14 -3.24 -39.70
N LYS A 462 -13.11 -3.20 -41.05
CA LYS A 462 -13.91 -4.11 -41.89
C LYS A 462 -13.56 -5.57 -41.63
N LEU A 463 -12.27 -5.89 -41.64
CA LEU A 463 -11.78 -7.23 -41.35
C LEU A 463 -12.23 -7.72 -39.96
N PHE A 464 -12.18 -6.85 -38.94
CA PHE A 464 -12.68 -7.20 -37.62
C PHE A 464 -14.18 -7.56 -37.64
N LYS A 465 -15.01 -6.77 -38.34
CA LYS A 465 -16.46 -7.03 -38.46
C LYS A 465 -16.72 -8.36 -39.18
N GLU A 466 -16.02 -8.63 -40.27
CA GLU A 466 -16.13 -9.89 -41.02
C GLU A 466 -15.74 -11.11 -40.16
N LEU A 467 -14.61 -11.03 -39.45
CA LEU A 467 -14.18 -12.08 -38.53
C LEU A 467 -15.15 -12.27 -37.37
N HIS A 468 -15.70 -11.17 -36.86
CA HIS A 468 -16.73 -11.22 -35.83
C HIS A 468 -17.97 -11.95 -36.34
N GLU A 469 -18.53 -11.55 -37.47
CA GLU A 469 -19.73 -12.15 -38.07
C GLU A 469 -19.58 -13.67 -38.28
N ARG A 470 -18.41 -14.10 -38.75
CA ARG A 470 -18.12 -15.53 -38.98
C ARG A 470 -18.00 -16.35 -37.69
N ARG A 471 -17.62 -15.72 -36.57
CA ARG A 471 -17.33 -16.37 -35.28
C ARG A 471 -18.39 -16.12 -34.20
N HIS A 472 -19.29 -15.17 -34.44
CA HIS A 472 -20.27 -14.67 -33.47
C HIS A 472 -21.34 -15.72 -33.18
N ARG A 473 -21.81 -15.72 -31.94
CA ARG A 473 -22.90 -16.55 -31.44
C ARG A 473 -24.18 -15.72 -31.39
N ARG A 474 -25.21 -16.10 -32.15
CA ARG A 474 -26.55 -15.48 -32.00
C ARG A 474 -27.16 -15.86 -30.64
N LYS A 475 -27.75 -14.90 -29.94
CA LYS A 475 -28.45 -15.10 -28.66
C LYS A 475 -29.54 -16.16 -28.84
N GLY A 476 -29.60 -17.15 -27.95
CA GLY A 476 -30.59 -18.25 -28.01
C GLY A 476 -30.27 -19.42 -28.97
N SER A 477 -29.29 -19.27 -29.88
CA SER A 477 -28.88 -20.36 -30.78
C SER A 477 -27.75 -21.23 -30.21
N GLN A 478 -27.70 -22.51 -30.62
CA GLN A 478 -26.53 -23.35 -30.41
C GLN A 478 -25.36 -22.75 -31.19
N ARG A 479 -24.22 -22.51 -30.52
CA ARG A 479 -23.06 -21.89 -31.14
C ARG A 479 -22.49 -22.83 -32.21
N THR A 480 -22.57 -22.41 -33.47
CA THR A 480 -21.91 -23.09 -34.60
C THR A 480 -20.47 -22.63 -34.66
N TYR A 481 -19.53 -23.58 -34.69
CA TYR A 481 -18.11 -23.30 -34.80
C TYR A 481 -17.64 -23.60 -36.22
N GLN A 482 -16.67 -22.82 -36.68
CA GLN A 482 -15.95 -23.15 -37.91
C GLN A 482 -15.08 -24.41 -37.67
N PRO A 483 -14.78 -25.22 -38.71
CA PRO A 483 -13.99 -26.45 -38.55
C PRO A 483 -12.66 -26.25 -37.80
N GLU A 484 -11.98 -25.13 -38.05
CA GLU A 484 -10.76 -24.75 -37.36
C GLU A 484 -10.99 -24.46 -35.86
N GLN A 485 -12.13 -23.87 -35.50
CA GLN A 485 -12.49 -23.56 -34.11
C GLN A 485 -12.86 -24.84 -33.35
N GLU A 486 -13.57 -25.77 -34.00
CA GLU A 486 -13.88 -27.08 -33.42
C GLU A 486 -12.60 -27.86 -33.12
N TYR A 487 -11.62 -27.80 -34.02
CA TYR A 487 -10.32 -28.43 -33.81
C TYR A 487 -9.63 -27.86 -32.56
N VAL A 488 -9.57 -26.52 -32.44
CA VAL A 488 -8.96 -25.86 -31.29
C VAL A 488 -9.70 -26.15 -29.99
N LEU A 489 -11.03 -26.19 -30.00
CA LEU A 489 -11.84 -26.56 -28.83
C LEU A 489 -11.61 -28.00 -28.38
N ARG A 490 -11.48 -28.94 -29.34
CA ARG A 490 -11.17 -30.35 -29.03
C ARG A 490 -9.81 -30.46 -28.35
N LEU A 491 -8.82 -29.75 -28.87
CA LEU A 491 -7.49 -29.67 -28.26
C LEU A 491 -7.55 -29.03 -26.86
N GLY A 492 -8.33 -27.95 -26.70
CA GLY A 492 -8.57 -27.29 -25.43
C GLY A 492 -9.15 -28.21 -24.36
N ARG A 493 -10.13 -29.05 -24.72
CA ARG A 493 -10.72 -30.07 -23.82
C ARG A 493 -9.68 -31.10 -23.39
N ALA A 494 -8.95 -31.68 -24.35
CA ALA A 494 -7.93 -32.69 -24.06
C ALA A 494 -6.84 -32.17 -23.11
N GLU A 495 -6.36 -30.94 -23.33
CA GLU A 495 -5.34 -30.33 -22.48
C GLU A 495 -5.89 -29.92 -21.10
N PHE A 496 -7.14 -29.49 -21.02
CA PHE A 496 -7.82 -29.24 -19.74
C PHE A 496 -7.93 -30.53 -18.92
N ASP A 497 -8.43 -31.62 -19.52
CA ASP A 497 -8.58 -32.92 -18.86
C ASP A 497 -7.20 -33.47 -18.40
N ARG A 498 -6.14 -33.25 -19.19
CA ARG A 498 -4.76 -33.57 -18.80
C ARG A 498 -4.31 -32.77 -17.57
N CYS A 499 -4.63 -31.48 -17.49
CA CYS A 499 -4.30 -30.67 -16.32
C CYS A 499 -5.05 -31.14 -15.06
N ILE A 500 -6.31 -31.54 -15.20
CA ILE A 500 -7.10 -32.13 -14.10
C ILE A 500 -6.45 -33.43 -13.61
N LYS A 501 -6.12 -34.34 -14.55
CA LYS A 501 -5.47 -35.63 -14.25
C LYS A 501 -4.11 -35.44 -13.56
N ASN A 502 -3.34 -34.44 -13.95
CA ASN A 502 -2.04 -34.12 -13.35
C ASN A 502 -2.13 -33.35 -12.02
N HIS A 503 -3.33 -33.18 -11.47
CA HIS A 503 -3.57 -32.48 -10.20
C HIS A 503 -3.00 -31.06 -10.13
N VAL A 504 -2.97 -30.36 -11.28
CA VAL A 504 -2.55 -28.97 -11.40
C VAL A 504 -3.33 -28.12 -10.40
N ALA A 505 -2.66 -27.20 -9.72
CA ALA A 505 -3.29 -26.33 -8.75
C ALA A 505 -4.31 -25.39 -9.44
N ASP A 506 -5.40 -25.07 -8.75
CA ASP A 506 -6.47 -24.23 -9.33
C ASP A 506 -5.97 -22.83 -9.74
N GLU A 507 -4.94 -22.29 -9.07
CA GLU A 507 -4.32 -21.00 -9.45
C GLU A 507 -3.57 -21.05 -10.79
N ASP A 508 -3.07 -22.23 -11.18
CA ASP A 508 -2.30 -22.44 -12.40
C ASP A 508 -3.15 -22.91 -13.58
N LEU A 509 -4.29 -23.53 -13.28
CA LEU A 509 -5.08 -24.33 -14.23
C LEU A 509 -5.39 -23.59 -15.54
N LEU A 510 -5.87 -22.34 -15.48
CA LEU A 510 -6.28 -21.59 -16.66
C LEU A 510 -5.10 -21.30 -17.59
N LEU A 511 -4.04 -20.67 -17.07
CA LEU A 511 -2.92 -20.25 -17.91
C LEU A 511 -2.06 -21.44 -18.35
N LEU A 512 -1.92 -22.47 -17.51
CA LEU A 512 -1.18 -23.68 -17.89
C LEU A 512 -1.92 -24.48 -18.97
N CYS A 513 -3.25 -24.58 -18.87
CA CYS A 513 -4.07 -25.18 -19.93
C CYS A 513 -3.88 -24.44 -21.26
N LEU A 514 -4.01 -23.12 -21.27
CA LEU A 514 -3.82 -22.31 -22.49
C LEU A 514 -2.40 -22.45 -23.05
N LYS A 515 -1.37 -22.40 -22.20
CA LYS A 515 0.02 -22.61 -22.62
C LYS A 515 0.20 -23.98 -23.28
N ASN A 516 -0.32 -25.04 -22.67
CA ASN A 516 -0.21 -26.39 -23.21
C ASN A 516 -0.94 -26.52 -24.55
N VAL A 517 -2.13 -25.93 -24.70
CA VAL A 517 -2.84 -25.89 -25.98
C VAL A 517 -1.99 -25.24 -27.06
N PHE A 518 -1.40 -24.08 -26.77
CA PHE A 518 -0.55 -23.37 -27.73
C PHE A 518 0.67 -24.21 -28.12
N ASP A 519 1.36 -24.80 -27.14
CA ASP A 519 2.54 -25.62 -27.37
C ASP A 519 2.20 -26.87 -28.18
N THR A 520 1.16 -27.62 -27.80
CA THR A 520 0.70 -28.80 -28.54
C THR A 520 0.31 -28.42 -29.97
N TYR A 521 -0.46 -27.34 -30.15
CA TYR A 521 -0.84 -26.86 -31.49
C TYR A 521 0.37 -26.46 -32.35
N SER A 522 1.38 -25.84 -31.74
CA SER A 522 2.61 -25.44 -32.40
C SER A 522 3.44 -26.64 -32.88
N THR A 523 3.35 -27.78 -32.18
CA THR A 523 4.08 -29.01 -32.55
C THR A 523 3.35 -29.90 -33.58
N LEU A 524 2.13 -29.54 -34.01
CA LEU A 524 1.39 -30.33 -35.00
C LEU A 524 2.03 -30.25 -36.38
N ASN A 525 2.24 -31.40 -37.01
CA ASN A 525 2.71 -31.52 -38.40
C ASN A 525 1.65 -31.00 -39.39
N HIS A 526 0.37 -31.31 -39.14
CA HIS A 526 -0.76 -30.87 -39.97
C HIS A 526 -1.71 -30.02 -39.15
N ARG A 527 -1.61 -28.70 -39.32
CA ARG A 527 -2.55 -27.74 -38.74
C ARG A 527 -3.76 -27.57 -39.67
N PRO A 528 -4.97 -27.31 -39.12
CA PRO A 528 -6.16 -27.12 -39.93
C PRO A 528 -6.00 -25.96 -40.91
N TYR A 529 -6.65 -26.06 -42.06
CA TYR A 529 -6.83 -24.94 -42.98
C TYR A 529 -8.01 -24.09 -42.52
N GLY A 530 -7.87 -22.77 -42.48
CA GLY A 530 -8.92 -21.89 -41.96
C GLY A 530 -8.69 -20.42 -42.28
N PHE A 531 -9.58 -19.57 -41.76
CA PHE A 531 -9.54 -18.12 -41.97
C PHE A 531 -8.85 -17.41 -40.82
N ASN A 532 -7.72 -16.77 -41.12
CA ASN A 532 -6.82 -16.20 -40.13
C ASN A 532 -7.24 -14.78 -39.69
N PHE A 533 -6.73 -14.37 -38.53
CA PHE A 533 -6.95 -13.05 -37.95
C PHE A 533 -6.42 -11.87 -38.80
N ASP A 534 -5.62 -12.14 -39.84
CA ASP A 534 -5.12 -11.14 -40.78
C ASP A 534 -5.90 -11.10 -42.12
N GLY A 535 -6.99 -11.86 -42.23
CA GLY A 535 -7.84 -11.90 -43.42
C GLY A 535 -7.35 -12.85 -44.52
N THR A 536 -6.33 -13.67 -44.24
CA THR A 536 -5.84 -14.67 -45.20
C THR A 536 -6.46 -16.03 -44.95
N PHE A 537 -6.75 -16.78 -46.02
CA PHE A 537 -7.00 -18.21 -45.93
C PHE A 537 -5.69 -18.98 -46.04
N GLY A 538 -5.49 -19.97 -45.19
CA GLY A 538 -4.26 -20.74 -45.17
C GLY A 538 -4.16 -21.66 -43.97
N THR A 539 -2.93 -22.03 -43.62
CA THR A 539 -2.67 -22.70 -42.34
C THR A 539 -3.19 -21.86 -41.19
N TYR A 540 -4.09 -22.42 -40.38
CA TYR A 540 -4.78 -21.69 -39.35
C TYR A 540 -3.81 -21.26 -38.24
N ARG A 541 -3.85 -19.98 -37.89
CA ARG A 541 -3.06 -19.37 -36.82
C ARG A 541 -3.96 -18.94 -35.68
N LEU A 542 -3.57 -19.32 -34.47
CA LEU A 542 -4.31 -19.04 -33.25
C LEU A 542 -4.43 -17.52 -32.99
N SER A 543 -5.64 -17.10 -32.63
CA SER A 543 -6.02 -15.76 -32.22
C SER A 543 -6.35 -15.73 -30.72
N LEU A 544 -6.34 -14.54 -30.10
CA LEU A 544 -6.78 -14.39 -28.71
C LEU A 544 -8.26 -14.71 -28.52
N ASP A 545 -9.07 -14.59 -29.57
CA ASP A 545 -10.45 -15.07 -29.56
C ASP A 545 -10.52 -16.59 -29.33
N ASP A 546 -9.59 -17.36 -29.90
CA ASP A 546 -9.54 -18.81 -29.66
C ASP A 546 -9.18 -19.14 -28.22
N ALA A 547 -8.25 -18.39 -27.61
CA ALA A 547 -7.92 -18.52 -26.19
C ALA A 547 -9.14 -18.18 -25.31
N ARG A 548 -9.85 -17.09 -25.64
CA ARG A 548 -11.08 -16.69 -24.94
C ARG A 548 -12.16 -17.78 -25.06
N MET A 549 -12.33 -18.34 -26.25
CA MET A 549 -13.27 -19.43 -26.52
C MET A 549 -12.95 -20.67 -25.69
N ILE A 550 -11.68 -21.05 -25.50
CA ILE A 550 -11.32 -22.16 -24.60
C ILE A 550 -11.70 -21.85 -23.14
N VAL A 551 -11.43 -20.63 -22.67
CA VAL A 551 -11.80 -20.22 -21.31
C VAL A 551 -13.32 -20.33 -21.11
N GLU A 552 -14.12 -19.79 -22.02
CA GLU A 552 -15.59 -19.74 -21.92
C GLU A 552 -16.27 -21.09 -22.19
N ASP A 553 -15.85 -21.81 -23.24
CA ASP A 553 -16.55 -23.00 -23.74
C ASP A 553 -15.96 -24.33 -23.28
N VAL A 554 -14.79 -24.33 -22.64
CA VAL A 554 -14.18 -25.52 -22.03
C VAL A 554 -14.10 -25.35 -20.51
N ILE A 555 -13.34 -24.37 -20.05
CA ILE A 555 -12.99 -24.26 -18.62
C ILE A 555 -14.21 -23.83 -17.80
N GLU A 556 -14.93 -22.79 -18.23
CA GLU A 556 -16.10 -22.26 -17.51
C GLU A 556 -17.32 -23.19 -17.53
N LYS A 557 -17.43 -24.07 -18.54
CA LYS A 557 -18.48 -25.10 -18.57
C LYS A 557 -18.23 -26.21 -17.54
N GLN A 558 -16.97 -26.59 -17.33
CA GLN A 558 -16.60 -27.61 -16.36
C GLN A 558 -16.45 -27.06 -14.93
N ILE A 559 -16.11 -25.77 -14.79
CA ILE A 559 -15.93 -25.11 -13.49
C ILE A 559 -16.84 -23.89 -13.43
N PRO A 560 -17.99 -23.96 -12.71
CA PRO A 560 -18.88 -22.81 -12.58
C PRO A 560 -18.17 -21.63 -11.94
N ARG A 561 -18.25 -20.44 -12.55
CA ARG A 561 -17.60 -19.19 -12.06
C ARG A 561 -17.88 -18.88 -10.58
N ASN A 562 -19.07 -19.22 -10.10
CA ASN A 562 -19.52 -18.93 -8.73
C ASN A 562 -19.05 -19.95 -7.67
N SER A 563 -18.54 -21.11 -8.10
CA SER A 563 -18.02 -22.16 -7.22
C SER A 563 -16.76 -21.69 -6.47
N SER A 564 -16.43 -22.32 -5.34
CA SER A 564 -15.17 -22.06 -4.60
C SER A 564 -13.95 -22.19 -5.52
N ARG A 565 -13.93 -23.25 -6.32
CA ARG A 565 -12.91 -23.52 -7.34
C ARG A 565 -12.85 -22.43 -8.43
N GLY A 566 -13.99 -22.06 -9.01
CA GLY A 566 -14.07 -21.03 -10.06
C GLY A 566 -13.55 -19.66 -9.62
N ARG A 567 -13.75 -19.31 -8.34
CA ARG A 567 -13.20 -18.07 -7.75
C ARG A 567 -11.69 -18.07 -7.62
N VAL A 568 -11.06 -19.24 -7.59
CA VAL A 568 -9.61 -19.37 -7.63
C VAL A 568 -9.11 -19.29 -9.08
N VAL A 569 -9.77 -20.00 -10.00
CA VAL A 569 -9.32 -20.16 -11.39
C VAL A 569 -9.44 -18.88 -12.22
N PHE A 570 -10.58 -18.16 -12.17
CA PHE A 570 -10.88 -17.12 -13.17
C PHE A 570 -10.38 -15.70 -12.83
N PRO A 571 -10.57 -15.14 -11.61
CA PRO A 571 -10.29 -13.73 -11.34
C PRO A 571 -8.89 -13.44 -10.78
N ASN A 572 -8.00 -14.43 -10.73
CA ASN A 572 -6.69 -14.34 -10.08
C ASN A 572 -5.51 -14.15 -11.05
N LEU A 573 -5.74 -13.55 -12.22
CA LEU A 573 -4.67 -13.28 -13.19
C LEU A 573 -4.05 -11.91 -12.95
N ARG A 574 -2.72 -11.83 -13.08
CA ARG A 574 -1.96 -10.57 -12.99
C ARG A 574 -1.38 -10.21 -14.35
N CYS A 575 -1.41 -8.92 -14.67
CA CYS A 575 -0.82 -8.37 -15.87
C CYS A 575 0.71 -8.26 -15.73
N ARG A 576 1.47 -8.73 -16.74
CA ARG A 576 2.94 -8.62 -16.76
C ARG A 576 3.46 -7.18 -16.88
N GLY A 577 2.65 -6.26 -17.40
CA GLY A 577 2.95 -4.83 -17.44
C GLY A 577 2.80 -4.12 -16.09
N CYS A 578 1.99 -4.66 -15.17
CA CYS A 578 1.77 -4.09 -13.84
C CYS A 578 2.84 -4.56 -12.85
N ARG A 579 4.00 -3.89 -12.84
CA ARG A 579 5.16 -4.24 -11.99
C ARG A 579 5.16 -3.57 -10.61
N ARG A 580 4.12 -2.81 -10.25
CA ARG A 580 3.99 -2.16 -8.94
C ARG A 580 3.75 -3.21 -7.84
N THR A 581 4.51 -3.12 -6.75
CA THR A 581 4.40 -4.03 -5.60
C THR A 581 3.41 -3.53 -4.53
N ASP A 582 3.13 -2.24 -4.52
CA ASP A 582 2.28 -1.58 -3.53
C ASP A 582 0.78 -1.70 -3.83
N TYR A 583 0.43 -1.95 -5.09
CA TYR A 583 -0.95 -2.15 -5.56
C TYR A 583 -1.02 -3.34 -6.51
N VAL A 584 -1.60 -4.44 -6.02
CA VAL A 584 -1.80 -5.65 -6.80
C VAL A 584 -3.25 -5.73 -7.23
N ARG A 585 -3.48 -5.63 -8.54
CA ARG A 585 -4.79 -5.86 -9.16
C ARG A 585 -4.81 -7.23 -9.81
N SER A 586 -5.92 -7.94 -9.64
CA SER A 586 -6.18 -9.21 -10.32
C SER A 586 -7.35 -9.02 -11.29
N PHE A 587 -7.35 -9.81 -12.36
CA PHE A 587 -8.25 -9.67 -13.48
C PHE A 587 -8.82 -11.03 -13.87
N SER A 588 -10.02 -11.02 -14.45
CA SER A 588 -10.42 -12.13 -15.32
C SER A 588 -9.62 -12.11 -16.62
N PHE A 589 -9.64 -13.21 -17.37
CA PHE A 589 -8.94 -13.31 -18.66
C PHE A 589 -9.28 -12.14 -19.60
N VAL A 590 -10.57 -11.88 -19.81
CA VAL A 590 -11.05 -10.78 -20.66
C VAL A 590 -10.62 -9.41 -20.12
N GLN A 591 -10.87 -9.14 -18.83
CA GLN A 591 -10.53 -7.86 -18.21
C GLN A 591 -9.03 -7.57 -18.23
N ALA A 592 -8.20 -8.60 -18.21
CA ALA A 592 -6.75 -8.45 -18.23
C ALA A 592 -6.27 -7.88 -19.57
N PHE A 593 -6.81 -8.37 -20.69
CA PHE A 593 -6.47 -7.87 -22.03
C PHE A 593 -7.05 -6.48 -22.30
N GLU A 594 -8.28 -6.21 -21.88
CA GLU A 594 -8.85 -4.86 -21.90
C GLU A 594 -7.97 -3.87 -21.13
N HIS A 595 -7.51 -4.26 -19.95
CA HIS A 595 -6.58 -3.47 -19.15
C HIS A 595 -5.22 -3.27 -19.83
N ILE A 596 -4.67 -4.30 -20.45
CA ILE A 596 -3.40 -4.22 -21.20
C ILE A 596 -3.52 -3.20 -22.33
N LEU A 597 -4.58 -3.25 -23.12
CA LEU A 597 -4.82 -2.30 -24.20
C LEU A 597 -4.97 -0.86 -23.67
N GLU A 598 -5.72 -0.68 -22.58
CA GLU A 598 -5.98 0.64 -22.02
C GLU A 598 -4.73 1.27 -21.38
N LYS A 599 -3.91 0.48 -20.67
CA LYS A 599 -2.82 1.01 -19.83
C LYS A 599 -1.42 0.75 -20.34
N HIS A 600 -1.18 -0.34 -21.06
CA HIS A 600 0.17 -0.78 -21.44
C HIS A 600 0.43 -0.63 -22.94
N ALA A 601 -0.56 -0.91 -23.80
CA ALA A 601 -0.41 -0.79 -25.26
C ALA A 601 -0.35 0.66 -25.77
N ARG A 602 -0.52 1.66 -24.89
CA ARG A 602 -0.46 3.10 -25.19
C ARG A 602 0.95 3.68 -25.18
N HIS A 603 1.94 2.92 -24.74
CA HIS A 603 3.32 3.37 -24.66
C HIS A 603 4.28 2.28 -25.15
N VAL A 604 5.41 2.71 -25.68
CA VAL A 604 6.47 1.84 -26.18
C VAL A 604 7.78 2.08 -25.45
N GLY A 605 8.68 1.11 -25.51
CA GLY A 605 10.01 1.17 -24.91
C GLY A 605 10.50 -0.23 -24.55
N GLU A 606 11.68 -0.29 -23.94
CA GLU A 606 12.31 -1.55 -23.57
C GLU A 606 11.39 -2.41 -22.68
N GLY A 607 11.06 -3.60 -23.18
CA GLY A 607 10.20 -4.55 -22.46
C GLY A 607 8.71 -4.19 -22.43
N LEU A 608 8.27 -3.23 -23.25
CA LEU A 608 6.88 -2.81 -23.40
C LEU A 608 6.33 -3.21 -24.78
N GLU A 609 6.36 -4.50 -25.06
CA GLU A 609 5.87 -5.10 -26.32
C GLU A 609 4.32 -5.13 -26.43
N PHE A 610 3.61 -4.48 -25.50
CA PHE A 610 2.15 -4.48 -25.45
C PHE A 610 1.51 -3.68 -26.58
N TYR A 611 2.27 -2.85 -27.30
CA TYR A 611 1.78 -2.09 -28.46
C TYR A 611 1.21 -2.99 -29.56
N GLN A 612 1.62 -4.26 -29.62
CA GLN A 612 1.11 -5.23 -30.59
C GLN A 612 -0.39 -5.51 -30.42
N PHE A 613 -0.96 -5.19 -29.26
CA PHE A 613 -2.40 -5.27 -29.00
C PHE A 613 -3.17 -4.03 -29.49
N ALA A 614 -2.48 -2.94 -29.84
CA ALA A 614 -3.06 -1.68 -30.30
C ALA A 614 -3.52 -1.76 -31.77
N ARG A 615 -4.45 -2.67 -32.07
CA ARG A 615 -5.06 -2.82 -33.40
C ARG A 615 -6.42 -2.13 -33.44
N PRO A 616 -6.80 -1.41 -34.52
CA PRO A 616 -8.12 -0.80 -34.66
C PRO A 616 -9.28 -1.83 -34.61
N TYR A 617 -10.40 -1.43 -33.99
CA TYR A 617 -11.62 -2.24 -33.88
C TYR A 617 -12.85 -1.32 -33.74
N PRO A 618 -14.06 -1.78 -34.11
CA PRO A 618 -15.28 -1.00 -33.90
C PRO A 618 -15.62 -0.92 -32.41
N LYS A 619 -15.90 0.27 -31.86
CA LYS A 619 -16.32 0.42 -30.44
C LYS A 619 -17.69 -0.19 -30.17
N THR A 620 -18.60 -0.04 -31.11
CA THR A 620 -19.95 -0.60 -31.07
C THR A 620 -20.24 -1.31 -32.39
N TYR A 621 -20.98 -2.41 -32.31
CA TYR A 621 -21.45 -3.15 -33.47
C TYR A 621 -22.95 -3.42 -33.33
N ASN A 622 -23.70 -2.97 -34.33
CA ASN A 622 -25.11 -3.28 -34.48
C ASN A 622 -25.21 -4.35 -35.57
N SER A 623 -25.73 -5.53 -35.22
CA SER A 623 -26.02 -6.55 -36.21
C SER A 623 -27.16 -6.06 -37.10
N TRP A 624 -26.94 -5.94 -38.41
CA TRP A 624 -28.01 -5.67 -39.37
C TRP A 624 -28.98 -6.85 -39.51
N THR A 625 -28.57 -8.04 -39.06
CA THR A 625 -29.29 -9.30 -39.31
C THR A 625 -30.30 -9.68 -38.22
N SER A 626 -30.36 -8.96 -37.09
CA SER A 626 -31.41 -9.14 -36.08
C SER A 626 -31.64 -7.83 -35.30
N PRO A 627 -32.82 -7.21 -35.42
CA PRO A 627 -33.19 -6.01 -34.66
C PRO A 627 -33.21 -6.23 -33.13
N ASP A 628 -33.30 -7.47 -32.67
CA ASP A 628 -33.44 -7.85 -31.26
C ASP A 628 -32.09 -8.03 -30.51
N ASP A 629 -30.97 -8.03 -31.23
CA ASP A 629 -29.65 -8.16 -30.60
C ASP A 629 -29.16 -6.78 -30.10
N ASP A 630 -28.96 -6.68 -28.78
CA ASP A 630 -28.36 -5.50 -28.14
C ASP A 630 -27.03 -5.13 -28.82
N ALA A 631 -26.79 -3.83 -29.03
CA ALA A 631 -25.53 -3.33 -29.59
C ALA A 631 -24.32 -3.87 -28.80
N ILE A 632 -23.41 -4.57 -29.49
CA ILE A 632 -22.24 -5.18 -28.87
C ILE A 632 -21.17 -4.10 -28.71
N ALA A 633 -20.80 -3.79 -27.47
CA ALA A 633 -19.71 -2.87 -27.16
C ALA A 633 -18.39 -3.64 -27.04
N PHE A 634 -17.48 -3.42 -27.99
CA PHE A 634 -16.14 -4.00 -27.91
C PHE A 634 -15.19 -3.09 -27.15
N LYS A 635 -14.30 -3.71 -26.37
CA LYS A 635 -13.24 -3.03 -25.60
C LYS A 635 -11.84 -3.52 -25.96
N PHE A 636 -11.75 -4.47 -26.89
CA PHE A 636 -10.49 -5.09 -27.29
C PHE A 636 -10.62 -5.74 -28.68
N PRO A 637 -9.57 -5.71 -29.53
CA PRO A 637 -9.55 -6.28 -30.88
C PRO A 637 -9.39 -7.82 -30.87
N TRP A 638 -10.30 -8.56 -30.23
CA TRP A 638 -10.20 -10.02 -30.03
C TRP A 638 -9.93 -10.81 -31.31
N TYR A 639 -10.70 -10.54 -32.37
CA TYR A 639 -10.67 -11.34 -33.60
C TYR A 639 -9.45 -11.07 -34.48
N THR A 640 -8.90 -9.86 -34.40
CA THR A 640 -7.72 -9.47 -35.19
C THR A 640 -6.43 -9.63 -34.40
N THR A 641 -6.45 -10.01 -33.12
CA THR A 641 -5.19 -10.18 -32.36
C THR A 641 -4.73 -11.63 -32.38
N PHE A 642 -3.48 -11.86 -32.77
CA PHE A 642 -2.83 -13.16 -32.67
C PHE A 642 -2.68 -13.61 -31.21
N TRP A 643 -2.68 -14.92 -30.97
CA TRP A 643 -2.34 -15.50 -29.68
C TRP A 643 -0.81 -15.60 -29.56
N PRO A 644 -0.14 -14.85 -28.66
CA PRO A 644 1.30 -14.97 -28.46
C PRO A 644 1.66 -16.25 -27.69
N ARG A 645 2.82 -16.85 -28.01
CA ARG A 645 3.30 -18.09 -27.34
C ARG A 645 3.30 -17.97 -25.83
N THR A 646 3.83 -16.86 -25.33
CA THR A 646 3.76 -16.51 -23.91
C THR A 646 2.70 -15.45 -23.72
N LEU A 647 1.60 -15.76 -23.03
CA LEU A 647 0.59 -14.76 -22.68
C LEU A 647 1.17 -13.69 -21.73
N PRO A 648 0.76 -12.40 -21.86
CA PRO A 648 1.18 -11.32 -20.97
C PRO A 648 0.56 -11.37 -19.56
N LEU A 649 0.19 -12.57 -19.11
CA LEU A 649 -0.54 -12.85 -17.87
C LEU A 649 0.23 -13.86 -17.03
N VAL A 650 0.15 -13.71 -15.70
CA VAL A 650 0.68 -14.71 -14.77
C VAL A 650 -0.32 -15.02 -13.65
N PRO A 651 -0.23 -16.21 -13.04
CA PRO A 651 -1.01 -16.54 -11.85
C PRO A 651 -0.77 -15.58 -10.68
N ARG A 652 -1.66 -15.62 -9.69
CA ARG A 652 -1.60 -14.73 -8.52
C ARG A 652 -0.39 -14.97 -7.62
N HIS A 653 0.13 -16.17 -7.49
CA HIS A 653 1.34 -16.42 -6.68
C HIS A 653 2.60 -15.87 -7.33
N CYS A 654 2.59 -15.58 -8.64
CA CYS A 654 3.72 -15.00 -9.35
C CYS A 654 3.79 -13.47 -9.16
N GLU A 655 5.01 -12.93 -9.07
CA GLU A 655 5.25 -11.49 -8.91
C GLU A 655 5.86 -10.91 -10.19
N PRO A 656 5.07 -10.15 -11.01
CA PRO A 656 5.57 -9.56 -12.26
C PRO A 656 6.80 -8.66 -12.10
N SER A 657 7.01 -8.07 -10.92
CA SER A 657 8.18 -7.24 -10.60
C SER A 657 9.49 -8.02 -10.63
N LYS A 658 9.49 -9.30 -10.20
CA LYS A 658 10.68 -10.17 -10.09
C LYS A 658 11.02 -10.90 -11.38
N MET A 659 10.09 -10.93 -12.32
CA MET A 659 10.27 -11.60 -13.60
C MET A 659 10.86 -10.64 -14.64
N GLU A 660 11.47 -11.20 -15.69
CA GLU A 660 11.96 -10.41 -16.83
C GLU A 660 10.83 -9.62 -17.53
N HIS A 661 11.17 -8.71 -18.42
CA HIS A 661 10.18 -8.07 -19.28
C HIS A 661 9.48 -9.10 -20.18
N TRP A 662 8.18 -8.92 -20.38
CA TRP A 662 7.40 -9.80 -21.25
C TRP A 662 7.74 -9.53 -22.71
N HIS A 663 7.87 -10.61 -23.49
CA HIS A 663 8.06 -10.56 -24.93
C HIS A 663 7.25 -11.70 -25.57
N PRO A 664 6.49 -11.46 -26.65
CA PRO A 664 5.55 -12.44 -27.20
C PRO A 664 6.23 -13.68 -27.81
N ALA A 665 7.42 -13.49 -28.40
CA ALA A 665 8.17 -14.57 -29.05
C ALA A 665 9.11 -15.33 -28.09
N VAL A 666 9.44 -14.77 -26.92
CA VAL A 666 10.41 -15.40 -26.00
C VAL A 666 9.66 -16.37 -25.09
N PRO A 667 10.01 -17.67 -25.08
CA PRO A 667 9.44 -18.63 -24.15
C PRO A 667 9.76 -18.20 -22.71
N THR A 668 8.74 -18.18 -21.85
CA THR A 668 8.95 -18.03 -20.41
C THR A 668 8.51 -19.31 -19.71
N ASP A 669 9.36 -19.83 -18.83
CA ASP A 669 9.03 -21.01 -18.04
C ASP A 669 7.83 -20.74 -17.15
N PHE A 670 6.90 -21.70 -17.12
CA PHE A 670 5.70 -21.60 -16.29
C PHE A 670 5.99 -22.12 -14.89
N VAL A 671 6.00 -21.21 -13.90
CA VAL A 671 6.27 -21.56 -12.49
C VAL A 671 4.97 -21.97 -11.80
N GLN A 672 4.76 -23.28 -11.67
CA GLN A 672 3.63 -23.85 -10.93
C GLN A 672 3.76 -23.61 -9.42
N VAL A 673 2.62 -23.45 -8.74
CA VAL A 673 2.60 -23.32 -7.27
C VAL A 673 2.98 -24.66 -6.62
N LYS A 674 3.98 -24.64 -5.74
CA LYS A 674 4.31 -25.81 -4.92
C LYS A 674 3.23 -25.93 -3.84
N LYS A 675 2.41 -26.98 -3.87
CA LYS A 675 1.54 -27.32 -2.73
C LYS A 675 2.43 -27.62 -1.53
N PRO A 676 2.33 -26.89 -0.40
CA PRO A 676 3.08 -27.26 0.80
C PRO A 676 2.57 -28.63 1.30
N PRO A 677 3.45 -29.50 1.80
CA PRO A 677 3.01 -30.71 2.47
C PRO A 677 2.12 -30.31 3.66
N ASN A 678 1.01 -31.04 3.87
CA ASN A 678 0.18 -30.88 5.07
C ASN A 678 0.98 -31.39 6.28
N LEU A 679 1.71 -30.49 6.93
CA LEU A 679 2.43 -30.78 8.16
C LEU A 679 1.68 -30.12 9.31
N SER A 680 1.06 -30.93 10.17
CA SER A 680 0.53 -30.44 11.45
C SER A 680 1.68 -30.33 12.45
N PRO A 681 1.98 -29.14 13.00
CA PRO A 681 3.00 -29.01 14.03
C PRO A 681 2.56 -29.65 15.35
N PHE A 682 1.25 -29.94 15.52
CA PHE A 682 0.67 -30.52 16.73
C PHE A 682 0.53 -32.05 16.66
N GLY A 683 0.73 -32.66 15.49
CA GLY A 683 0.57 -34.11 15.31
C GLY A 683 1.45 -34.90 16.28
N GLY A 684 0.85 -35.79 17.07
CA GLY A 684 1.56 -36.65 18.03
C GLY A 684 2.06 -35.95 19.31
N ARG A 685 1.80 -34.66 19.50
CA ARG A 685 2.23 -33.91 20.69
C ARG A 685 1.09 -33.73 21.69
N ARG A 686 1.43 -33.59 22.98
CA ARG A 686 0.47 -33.32 24.06
C ARG A 686 0.83 -32.03 24.78
N PRO A 687 -0.16 -31.25 25.28
CA PRO A 687 0.13 -30.06 26.07
C PRO A 687 0.84 -30.43 27.38
N CYS A 688 1.85 -29.64 27.76
CA CYS A 688 2.56 -29.79 29.02
C CYS A 688 1.67 -29.48 30.23
N ASP A 689 2.08 -29.97 31.41
CA ASP A 689 1.44 -29.62 32.66
C ASP A 689 1.84 -28.20 33.09
N THR A 690 0.85 -27.41 33.53
CA THR A 690 1.04 -26.02 33.95
C THR A 690 0.92 -25.83 35.46
N GLY A 691 0.51 -26.87 36.20
CA GLY A 691 0.09 -26.77 37.60
C GLY A 691 -1.29 -26.14 37.81
N ASN A 692 -1.93 -25.60 36.77
CA ASN A 692 -3.34 -25.23 36.80
C ASN A 692 -4.22 -26.46 36.54
N PRO A 693 -5.48 -26.47 37.02
CA PRO A 693 -6.43 -27.50 36.63
C PRO A 693 -6.58 -27.58 35.10
N ASP A 694 -6.57 -28.80 34.54
CA ASP A 694 -6.71 -29.02 33.08
C ASP A 694 -7.96 -28.33 32.49
N ASP A 695 -9.06 -28.30 33.25
CA ASP A 695 -10.34 -27.67 32.90
C ASP A 695 -10.38 -26.14 33.08
N ALA A 696 -9.35 -25.53 33.70
CA ALA A 696 -9.25 -24.09 33.90
C ALA A 696 -8.85 -23.36 32.59
N PHE A 697 -9.71 -23.44 31.57
CA PHE A 697 -9.48 -22.93 30.21
C PHE A 697 -8.87 -21.51 30.18
N ALA A 698 -9.46 -20.57 30.92
CA ALA A 698 -8.99 -19.18 30.93
C ALA A 698 -7.57 -19.04 31.51
N LYS A 699 -7.25 -19.77 32.59
CA LYS A 699 -5.90 -19.77 33.18
C LYS A 699 -4.88 -20.38 32.23
N ASN A 700 -5.22 -21.51 31.61
CA ASN A 700 -4.35 -22.22 30.66
C ASN A 700 -4.10 -21.39 29.39
N LEU A 701 -5.12 -20.67 28.90
CA LEU A 701 -4.98 -19.75 27.77
C LEU A 701 -4.04 -18.57 28.10
N ILE A 702 -4.19 -17.99 29.30
CA ILE A 702 -3.32 -16.89 29.76
C ILE A 702 -1.88 -17.39 29.94
N PHE A 703 -1.67 -18.55 30.56
CA PHE A 703 -0.37 -19.17 30.75
C PHE A 703 0.37 -19.35 29.41
N ALA A 704 -0.27 -19.98 28.43
CA ALA A 704 0.34 -20.18 27.11
C ALA A 704 0.61 -18.84 26.40
N SER A 705 -0.31 -17.88 26.53
CA SER A 705 -0.14 -16.55 25.92
C SER A 705 1.01 -15.77 26.53
N GLU A 706 1.26 -15.91 27.83
CA GLU A 706 2.41 -15.34 28.54
C GLU A 706 3.72 -15.94 28.05
N LYS A 707 3.78 -17.28 27.95
CA LYS A 707 4.97 -17.99 27.44
C LYS A 707 5.32 -17.59 26.00
N LEU A 708 4.31 -17.35 25.16
CA LEU A 708 4.50 -16.95 23.76
C LEU A 708 4.86 -15.46 23.59
N TYR A 709 4.74 -14.65 24.65
CA TYR A 709 5.07 -13.23 24.57
C TYR A 709 6.57 -13.02 24.36
N GLY A 710 6.92 -12.02 23.55
CA GLY A 710 8.32 -11.74 23.17
C GLY A 710 8.83 -12.54 21.96
N LEU A 711 8.12 -13.59 21.51
CA LEU A 711 8.49 -14.32 20.30
C LEU A 711 8.28 -13.51 19.02
N ALA A 712 9.06 -13.82 17.99
CA ALA A 712 8.93 -13.23 16.66
C ALA A 712 7.84 -13.90 15.79
N LEU A 713 6.78 -14.42 16.42
CA LEU A 713 5.57 -14.92 15.76
C LEU A 713 4.53 -13.81 15.61
N ASP A 714 3.59 -13.91 14.67
CA ASP A 714 2.49 -12.94 14.62
C ASP A 714 1.43 -13.21 15.72
N GLY A 715 0.63 -12.19 16.04
CA GLY A 715 -0.40 -12.30 17.08
C GLY A 715 -1.43 -13.43 16.83
N PRO A 716 -1.97 -13.57 15.60
CA PRO A 716 -2.88 -14.68 15.27
C PRO A 716 -2.28 -16.08 15.43
N CYS A 717 -1.01 -16.27 15.07
CA CYS A 717 -0.28 -17.52 15.25
C CYS A 717 -0.07 -17.82 16.73
N GLN A 718 0.36 -16.83 17.52
CA GLN A 718 0.46 -16.98 18.98
C GLN A 718 -0.88 -17.37 19.61
N LEU A 719 -1.99 -16.72 19.20
CA LEU A 719 -3.30 -17.10 19.69
C LEU A 719 -3.71 -18.51 19.24
N LYS A 720 -3.41 -18.90 18.00
CA LYS A 720 -3.72 -20.25 17.50
C LYS A 720 -3.02 -21.32 18.36
N ILE A 721 -1.76 -21.11 18.71
CA ILE A 721 -0.99 -22.01 19.59
C ILE A 721 -1.59 -22.01 21.01
N ALA A 722 -1.81 -20.83 21.60
CA ALA A 722 -2.36 -20.70 22.96
C ALA A 722 -3.77 -21.28 23.09
N LEU A 723 -4.62 -21.07 22.08
CA LEU A 723 -5.97 -21.61 22.02
C LEU A 723 -5.95 -23.13 21.87
N LYS A 724 -5.09 -23.68 21.00
CA LYS A 724 -4.92 -25.13 20.87
C LYS A 724 -4.47 -25.75 22.19
N PHE A 725 -3.54 -25.10 22.89
CA PHE A 725 -3.04 -25.56 24.18
C PHE A 725 -4.14 -25.64 25.23
N ALA A 726 -4.92 -24.56 25.39
CA ALA A 726 -6.03 -24.53 26.34
C ALA A 726 -7.15 -25.51 25.99
N LEU A 727 -7.44 -25.68 24.68
CA LEU A 727 -8.45 -26.65 24.21
C LEU A 727 -8.02 -28.10 24.44
N ASP A 728 -6.76 -28.43 24.21
CA ASP A 728 -6.25 -29.79 24.40
C ASP A 728 -6.22 -30.19 25.87
N LEU A 729 -5.90 -29.27 26.79
CA LEU A 729 -6.02 -29.50 28.23
C LEU A 729 -7.49 -29.68 28.65
N TYR A 730 -8.38 -28.81 28.17
CA TYR A 730 -9.81 -28.89 28.47
C TYR A 730 -10.43 -30.22 28.00
N ALA A 731 -10.01 -30.70 26.82
CA ALA A 731 -10.47 -31.95 26.22
C ALA A 731 -10.06 -33.21 27.02
N LYS A 732 -9.11 -33.12 27.96
CA LYS A 732 -8.77 -34.25 28.85
C LYS A 732 -9.89 -34.59 29.83
N LYS A 733 -10.63 -33.58 30.29
CA LYS A 733 -11.70 -33.72 31.29
C LYS A 733 -13.11 -33.64 30.70
N HIS A 734 -13.27 -32.98 29.56
CA HIS A 734 -14.56 -32.74 28.94
C HIS A 734 -14.59 -33.25 27.50
N THR A 735 -15.71 -33.89 27.12
CA THR A 735 -15.99 -34.27 25.74
C THR A 735 -16.54 -33.10 24.92
N SER A 736 -17.21 -32.15 25.58
CA SER A 736 -17.72 -30.92 24.96
C SER A 736 -16.68 -29.81 24.92
N GLU A 737 -16.79 -28.90 23.95
CA GLU A 737 -15.98 -27.68 23.90
C GLU A 737 -16.35 -26.69 25.03
N PRO A 738 -15.41 -25.84 25.48
CA PRO A 738 -15.71 -24.84 26.49
C PRO A 738 -16.67 -23.76 25.97
N PRO A 739 -17.49 -23.13 26.84
CA PRO A 739 -18.35 -22.03 26.46
C PRO A 739 -17.57 -20.83 25.90
N VAL A 740 -18.18 -20.08 24.96
CA VAL A 740 -17.60 -18.84 24.39
C VAL A 740 -17.37 -17.76 25.47
N SER A 741 -18.15 -17.76 26.56
CA SER A 741 -17.95 -16.84 27.68
C SER A 741 -16.56 -16.97 28.31
N ASN A 742 -15.94 -18.16 28.28
CA ASN A 742 -14.62 -18.40 28.87
C ASN A 742 -13.49 -17.63 28.17
N ILE A 743 -13.59 -17.38 26.85
CA ILE A 743 -12.60 -16.54 26.15
C ILE A 743 -12.85 -15.05 26.42
N ILE A 744 -14.11 -14.66 26.64
CA ILE A 744 -14.50 -13.27 26.86
C ILE A 744 -14.03 -12.77 28.23
N THR A 745 -14.18 -13.60 29.26
CA THR A 745 -13.82 -13.23 30.65
C THR A 745 -12.33 -12.93 30.82
N CYS A 746 -11.46 -13.47 29.97
CA CYS A 746 -10.02 -13.25 30.06
C CYS A 746 -9.47 -12.22 29.05
N LEU A 747 -10.29 -11.55 28.23
CA LEU A 747 -9.79 -10.64 27.18
C LEU A 747 -8.91 -9.50 27.72
N ASP A 748 -9.29 -8.88 28.83
CA ASP A 748 -8.52 -7.78 29.44
C ASP A 748 -7.16 -8.25 29.96
N LEU A 749 -7.13 -9.44 30.59
CA LEU A 749 -5.88 -10.08 31.04
C LEU A 749 -5.02 -10.51 29.85
N LEU A 750 -5.62 -11.09 28.82
CA LEU A 750 -4.92 -11.53 27.62
C LEU A 750 -4.23 -10.37 26.91
N ARG A 751 -4.91 -9.21 26.82
CA ARG A 751 -4.33 -7.97 26.28
C ARG A 751 -3.15 -7.44 27.12
N THR A 752 -3.23 -7.60 28.43
CA THR A 752 -2.21 -7.13 29.37
C THR A 752 -0.97 -8.02 29.32
N VAL A 753 -1.18 -9.34 29.31
CA VAL A 753 -0.13 -10.36 29.31
C VAL A 753 0.57 -10.43 27.95
N ASN A 754 -0.19 -10.40 26.86
CA ASN A 754 0.36 -10.46 25.51
C ASN A 754 -0.28 -9.41 24.59
N PRO A 755 0.21 -8.16 24.61
CA PRO A 755 -0.30 -7.07 23.75
C PRO A 755 -0.04 -7.30 22.26
N ARG A 756 0.70 -8.35 21.88
CA ARG A 756 0.96 -8.71 20.48
C ARG A 756 -0.22 -9.45 19.86
N ILE A 757 -1.05 -10.11 20.66
CA ILE A 757 -2.30 -10.72 20.23
C ILE A 757 -3.32 -9.59 20.02
N ASP A 758 -3.55 -9.22 18.77
CA ASP A 758 -4.65 -8.32 18.41
C ASP A 758 -5.96 -9.07 18.68
N LEU A 759 -6.73 -8.64 19.69
CA LEU A 759 -8.03 -9.23 20.06
C LEU A 759 -9.15 -8.91 19.05
N ARG A 760 -8.77 -8.82 17.77
CA ARG A 760 -9.70 -8.67 16.66
C ARG A 760 -9.48 -9.76 15.64
N PHE A 761 -10.60 -10.35 15.22
CA PHE A 761 -10.57 -11.47 14.30
C PHE A 761 -11.64 -11.31 13.23
N GLY A 762 -11.36 -11.86 12.05
CA GLY A 762 -12.40 -12.14 11.07
C GLY A 762 -13.23 -13.34 11.54
N CYS A 763 -14.45 -13.46 11.02
CA CYS A 763 -15.19 -14.71 11.15
C CYS A 763 -14.54 -15.75 10.24
N GLY A 764 -14.17 -16.93 10.77
CA GLY A 764 -13.54 -18.00 10.00
C GLY A 764 -14.44 -18.51 8.88
N ILE A 765 -15.75 -18.61 9.11
CA ILE A 765 -16.72 -19.06 8.09
C ILE A 765 -16.94 -17.97 7.03
N CYS A 766 -17.40 -16.78 7.43
CA CYS A 766 -17.65 -15.70 6.48
C CYS A 766 -16.39 -15.29 5.72
N GLY A 767 -15.21 -15.36 6.34
CA GLY A 767 -13.93 -15.04 5.69
C GLY A 767 -13.54 -16.02 4.58
N THR A 768 -14.03 -17.26 4.61
CA THR A 768 -13.84 -18.26 3.55
C THR A 768 -14.89 -18.14 2.44
N GLU A 769 -16.11 -17.73 2.79
CA GLU A 769 -17.16 -17.48 1.83
C GLU A 769 -17.02 -16.08 1.21
N ASP A 770 -16.28 -15.95 0.10
CA ASP A 770 -16.18 -14.72 -0.70
C ASP A 770 -17.51 -14.36 -1.44
N LYS A 771 -18.66 -14.70 -0.86
CA LYS A 771 -19.96 -14.24 -1.38
C LYS A 771 -19.99 -12.73 -1.21
N VAL A 772 -20.20 -12.05 -2.34
CA VAL A 772 -20.58 -10.63 -2.50
C VAL A 772 -19.43 -9.64 -2.71
N TYR A 773 -19.15 -9.43 -4.00
CA TYR A 773 -18.35 -8.37 -4.63
C TYR A 773 -18.69 -6.93 -4.17
N ARG A 774 -19.79 -6.73 -3.43
CA ARG A 774 -20.21 -5.42 -2.88
C ARG A 774 -20.03 -5.26 -1.36
N SER A 775 -19.81 -6.33 -0.59
CA SER A 775 -19.63 -6.24 0.87
C SER A 775 -18.23 -6.62 1.35
N LEU A 776 -17.21 -6.41 0.52
CA LEU A 776 -15.77 -6.45 0.86
C LEU A 776 -15.43 -5.75 2.19
N ARG A 777 -16.26 -4.81 2.64
CA ARG A 777 -16.16 -4.19 3.96
C ARG A 777 -16.39 -5.21 5.09
N GLN A 778 -17.47 -5.99 5.09
CA GLN A 778 -17.86 -6.77 6.27
C GLN A 778 -16.99 -8.01 6.54
N THR A 779 -16.44 -8.66 5.51
CA THR A 779 -15.55 -9.83 5.65
C THR A 779 -14.09 -9.46 5.94
N LYS A 780 -13.62 -8.29 5.52
CA LYS A 780 -12.25 -7.82 5.83
C LYS A 780 -12.09 -7.21 7.22
N TYR A 781 -13.14 -6.65 7.82
CA TYR A 781 -12.99 -5.99 9.12
C TYR A 781 -12.90 -7.01 10.25
N ARG A 782 -11.70 -7.14 10.80
CA ARG A 782 -11.48 -7.81 12.08
C ARG A 782 -12.31 -7.10 13.16
N LYS A 783 -13.16 -7.84 13.86
CA LYS A 783 -14.04 -7.36 14.93
C LYS A 783 -13.46 -7.73 16.28
N ALA A 784 -13.71 -6.91 17.31
CA ALA A 784 -13.45 -7.32 18.69
C ALA A 784 -14.21 -8.62 19.01
N VAL A 785 -13.65 -9.47 19.88
CA VAL A 785 -14.20 -10.80 20.21
C VAL A 785 -15.69 -10.71 20.64
N GLU A 786 -16.06 -9.74 21.46
CA GLU A 786 -17.46 -9.50 21.88
C GLU A 786 -18.41 -9.22 20.69
N GLN A 787 -17.96 -8.47 19.68
CA GLN A 787 -18.75 -8.21 18.48
C GLN A 787 -18.80 -9.43 17.55
N LEU A 788 -17.76 -10.26 17.59
CA LEU A 788 -17.66 -11.48 16.82
C LEU A 788 -18.60 -12.55 17.40
N GLU A 789 -18.71 -12.64 18.72
CA GLU A 789 -19.71 -13.46 19.42
C GLU A 789 -21.13 -13.08 19.00
N LYS A 790 -21.50 -11.78 19.08
CA LYS A 790 -22.83 -11.31 18.60
C LYS A 790 -23.10 -11.64 17.13
N HIS A 791 -22.05 -11.65 16.31
CA HIS A 791 -22.15 -12.04 14.90
C HIS A 791 -22.33 -13.55 14.74
N TRP A 792 -21.61 -14.33 15.52
CA TRP A 792 -21.64 -15.79 15.54
C TRP A 792 -23.03 -16.29 15.95
N THR A 793 -23.56 -15.78 17.07
CA THR A 793 -24.91 -16.12 17.55
C THR A 793 -26.00 -15.78 16.54
N ARG A 794 -25.82 -14.71 15.75
CA ARG A 794 -26.81 -14.32 14.74
C ARG A 794 -26.72 -15.09 13.41
N LYS A 795 -25.53 -15.48 12.95
CA LYS A 795 -25.32 -16.03 11.59
C LYS A 795 -24.94 -17.50 11.53
N HIS A 796 -24.37 -18.04 12.59
CA HIS A 796 -23.74 -19.37 12.59
C HIS A 796 -24.21 -20.25 13.76
N HIS A 797 -25.13 -19.76 14.58
CA HIS A 797 -25.70 -20.53 15.67
C HIS A 797 -26.41 -21.78 15.11
N GLY A 798 -26.07 -22.95 15.66
CA GLY A 798 -26.57 -24.25 15.19
C GLY A 798 -25.87 -24.83 13.96
N GLY A 799 -24.82 -24.19 13.42
CA GLY A 799 -24.06 -24.76 12.30
C GLY A 799 -23.23 -26.00 12.68
N SER A 800 -22.85 -26.82 11.69
CA SER A 800 -22.00 -28.01 11.87
C SER A 800 -20.57 -27.69 12.33
N ILE A 801 -20.11 -26.44 12.16
CA ILE A 801 -18.77 -26.00 12.52
C ILE A 801 -18.80 -25.35 13.91
N SER A 802 -17.96 -25.87 14.82
CA SER A 802 -17.84 -25.35 16.18
C SER A 802 -17.16 -23.98 16.26
N TRP A 803 -17.36 -23.26 17.37
CA TRP A 803 -16.85 -21.90 17.51
C TRP A 803 -15.31 -21.88 17.54
N THR A 804 -14.68 -22.89 18.12
CA THR A 804 -13.21 -23.02 18.20
C THR A 804 -12.55 -23.12 16.82
N LYS A 805 -13.26 -23.67 15.83
CA LYS A 805 -12.80 -23.81 14.44
C LYS A 805 -13.29 -22.69 13.53
N GLY A 806 -14.51 -22.20 13.73
CA GLY A 806 -15.19 -21.31 12.78
C GLY A 806 -15.34 -19.85 13.22
N MET A 807 -15.41 -19.56 14.52
CA MET A 807 -15.73 -18.21 15.00
C MET A 807 -14.59 -17.24 14.72
N ILE A 808 -13.36 -17.68 14.98
CA ILE A 808 -12.14 -16.87 14.91
C ILE A 808 -11.33 -17.31 13.70
N GLN A 809 -11.10 -16.41 12.75
CA GLN A 809 -10.18 -16.67 11.64
C GLN A 809 -8.73 -16.70 12.15
N LEU A 810 -8.16 -17.91 12.19
CA LEU A 810 -6.79 -18.18 12.60
C LEU A 810 -6.02 -18.88 11.47
N PRO A 811 -4.68 -18.81 11.47
CA PRO A 811 -3.87 -19.55 10.51
C PRO A 811 -4.11 -21.07 10.61
N THR A 812 -3.97 -21.74 9.47
CA THR A 812 -3.93 -23.20 9.38
C THR A 812 -2.71 -23.76 10.09
N GLU A 813 -2.75 -25.04 10.42
CA GLU A 813 -1.65 -25.72 11.11
C GLU A 813 -0.33 -25.68 10.30
N SER A 814 -0.41 -25.88 8.99
CA SER A 814 0.74 -25.75 8.09
C SER A 814 1.29 -24.32 8.08
N GLU A 815 0.43 -23.29 8.09
CA GLU A 815 0.87 -21.88 8.18
C GLU A 815 1.54 -21.57 9.52
N VAL A 816 1.02 -22.10 10.63
CA VAL A 816 1.65 -21.97 11.96
C VAL A 816 3.06 -22.55 11.92
N TRP A 817 3.23 -23.77 11.40
CA TRP A 817 4.54 -24.39 11.29
C TRP A 817 5.51 -23.58 10.41
N LEU A 818 5.05 -23.14 9.23
CA LEU A 818 5.86 -22.31 8.34
C LEU A 818 6.28 -21.00 9.01
N GLN A 819 5.41 -20.37 9.79
CA GLN A 819 5.74 -19.17 10.55
C GLN A 819 6.77 -19.44 11.64
N ILE A 820 6.66 -20.54 12.38
CA ILE A 820 7.66 -20.94 13.40
C ILE A 820 9.03 -21.10 12.74
N VAL A 821 9.12 -21.91 11.69
CA VAL A 821 10.39 -22.17 10.98
C VAL A 821 10.97 -20.89 10.39
N ALA A 822 10.16 -20.05 9.74
CA ALA A 822 10.62 -18.79 9.16
C ALA A 822 11.09 -17.78 10.20
N SER A 823 10.39 -17.70 11.34
CA SER A 823 10.73 -16.84 12.47
C SER A 823 12.07 -17.22 13.08
N ASP A 824 12.29 -18.51 13.31
CA ASP A 824 13.52 -19.02 13.92
C ASP A 824 14.71 -18.91 12.99
N LYS A 825 14.52 -19.19 11.69
CA LYS A 825 15.56 -18.95 10.69
C LYS A 825 15.99 -17.49 10.71
N LYS A 826 15.03 -16.55 10.73
CA LYS A 826 15.32 -15.11 10.78
C LYS A 826 16.06 -14.74 12.08
N LEU A 827 15.59 -15.22 13.22
CA LEU A 827 16.24 -14.96 14.51
C LEU A 827 17.69 -15.46 14.52
N ARG A 828 17.94 -16.69 14.06
CA ARG A 828 19.30 -17.26 13.96
C ARG A 828 20.20 -16.40 13.06
N THR A 829 19.68 -15.93 11.91
CA THR A 829 20.47 -15.04 11.04
C THR A 829 20.78 -13.69 11.69
N GLU A 830 19.83 -13.11 12.43
CA GLU A 830 20.05 -11.84 13.15
C GLU A 830 21.04 -12.01 14.30
N GLN A 831 20.93 -13.10 15.07
CA GLN A 831 21.87 -13.44 16.14
C GLN A 831 23.28 -13.67 15.58
N ALA A 832 23.43 -14.44 14.51
CA ALA A 832 24.73 -14.66 13.86
C ALA A 832 25.35 -13.35 13.34
N ALA A 833 24.55 -12.48 12.70
CA ALA A 833 25.02 -11.18 12.23
C ALA A 833 25.45 -10.26 13.37
N LEU A 834 24.78 -10.31 14.53
CA LEU A 834 25.15 -9.55 15.72
C LEU A 834 26.44 -10.07 16.35
N VAL A 835 26.60 -11.39 16.49
CA VAL A 835 27.85 -12.01 16.98
C VAL A 835 29.02 -11.59 16.10
N GLN A 836 28.88 -11.67 14.77
CA GLN A 836 29.92 -11.27 13.83
C GLN A 836 30.22 -9.77 13.88
N ARG A 837 29.19 -8.94 14.08
CA ARG A 837 29.37 -7.49 14.28
C ARG A 837 30.14 -7.20 15.56
N GLU A 838 29.84 -7.89 16.66
CA GLU A 838 30.53 -7.70 17.95
C GLU A 838 32.00 -8.12 17.85
N MET A 839 32.27 -9.25 17.18
CA MET A 839 33.63 -9.73 16.87
C MET A 839 34.42 -8.73 16.03
N THR A 840 33.80 -8.04 15.07
CA THR A 840 34.50 -7.07 14.19
C THR A 840 34.48 -5.63 14.72
N ARG A 841 33.77 -5.35 15.80
CA ARG A 841 33.56 -4.00 16.35
C ARG A 841 34.87 -3.31 16.72
N HIS A 842 35.82 -4.04 17.30
CA HIS A 842 37.11 -3.50 17.72
C HIS A 842 37.95 -2.97 16.54
N LYS A 843 37.68 -3.40 15.30
CA LYS A 843 38.38 -2.96 14.10
C LYS A 843 37.90 -1.59 13.57
N ASP A 844 36.77 -1.09 14.06
CA ASP A 844 36.16 0.16 13.59
C ASP A 844 35.70 1.01 14.78
N ILE A 845 36.55 1.97 15.18
CA ILE A 845 36.31 2.87 16.32
C ILE A 845 35.00 3.67 16.16
N LYS A 846 34.50 3.86 14.93
CA LYS A 846 33.22 4.56 14.68
C LYS A 846 32.00 3.67 14.88
N LYS A 847 32.13 2.34 14.90
CA LYS A 847 31.01 1.42 15.09
C LYS A 847 30.60 1.34 16.55
N ARG A 848 29.46 1.96 16.86
CA ARG A 848 28.80 1.83 18.17
C ARG A 848 28.23 0.43 18.38
N ALA A 849 28.21 -0.01 19.64
CA ALA A 849 27.52 -1.22 20.07
C ALA A 849 26.05 -1.19 19.61
N HIS A 850 25.54 -2.34 19.14
CA HIS A 850 24.15 -2.40 18.73
C HIS A 850 23.24 -2.32 19.98
N ALA A 851 22.42 -1.27 20.07
CA ALA A 851 21.65 -0.94 21.27
C ALA A 851 20.69 -2.04 21.76
N LYS A 852 20.39 -3.04 20.92
CA LYS A 852 19.54 -4.20 21.24
C LYS A 852 20.24 -5.54 21.04
N ALA A 853 21.57 -5.57 20.94
CA ALA A 853 22.32 -6.83 20.76
C ALA A 853 21.89 -7.87 21.81
N ASN A 854 21.98 -7.50 23.09
CA ASN A 854 21.61 -8.39 24.19
C ASN A 854 20.16 -8.86 24.12
N ALA A 855 19.21 -7.97 23.81
CA ALA A 855 17.80 -8.34 23.71
C ALA A 855 17.51 -9.34 22.58
N ILE A 856 18.22 -9.24 21.45
CA ILE A 856 18.07 -10.18 20.32
C ILE A 856 18.79 -11.50 20.61
N LEU A 857 19.97 -11.44 21.26
CA LEU A 857 20.72 -12.63 21.67
C LEU A 857 20.01 -13.44 22.75
N GLN A 858 19.27 -12.77 23.65
CA GLN A 858 18.47 -13.41 24.70
C GLN A 858 17.07 -13.85 24.22
N GLN A 859 16.69 -13.51 22.98
CA GLN A 859 15.39 -13.90 22.46
C GLN A 859 15.38 -15.40 22.18
N ARG A 860 14.38 -16.09 22.72
CA ARG A 860 14.17 -17.53 22.56
C ARG A 860 13.63 -17.87 21.17
N ALA A 861 13.95 -19.07 20.69
CA ALA A 861 13.38 -19.60 19.46
C ALA A 861 11.89 -19.91 19.67
N ALA A 862 11.08 -19.64 18.65
CA ALA A 862 9.66 -19.98 18.64
C ALA A 862 9.45 -21.49 18.74
N GLN A 863 10.28 -22.30 18.07
CA GLN A 863 10.21 -23.76 18.16
C GLN A 863 10.52 -24.26 19.58
N GLU A 864 11.52 -23.69 20.26
CA GLU A 864 11.86 -24.07 21.63
C GLU A 864 10.69 -23.85 22.59
N VAL A 865 10.07 -22.67 22.55
CA VAL A 865 8.88 -22.38 23.38
C VAL A 865 7.66 -23.20 22.96
N PHE A 866 7.52 -23.48 21.65
CA PHE A 866 6.49 -24.39 21.16
C PHE A 866 6.68 -25.80 21.70
N ASP A 867 7.92 -26.31 21.71
CA ASP A 867 8.28 -27.63 22.23
C ASP A 867 8.09 -27.69 23.77
N GLU A 868 8.27 -26.59 24.51
CA GLU A 868 7.91 -26.52 25.94
C GLU A 868 6.40 -26.66 26.19
N LEU A 869 5.58 -26.02 25.36
CA LEU A 869 4.12 -26.10 25.48
C LEU A 869 3.58 -27.44 24.96
N PHE A 870 4.20 -27.98 23.92
CA PHE A 870 3.81 -29.22 23.26
C PHE A 870 5.02 -30.14 23.12
N PRO A 871 5.49 -30.78 24.21
CA PRO A 871 6.62 -31.70 24.15
C PRO A 871 6.39 -32.83 23.13
N GLN A 872 7.45 -33.22 22.44
CA GLN A 872 7.46 -34.43 21.62
C GLN A 872 7.37 -35.64 22.54
N GLN A 873 6.54 -36.62 22.19
CA GLN A 873 6.63 -37.94 22.82
C GLN A 873 8.02 -38.51 22.49
N GLN A 874 8.77 -38.89 23.53
CA GLN A 874 10.01 -39.65 23.37
C GLN A 874 9.72 -41.05 22.84
#